data_AF-A0A9X2VL97-F1
#
_entry.id   AF-A0A9X2VL97-F1
#
_cell.length_a   1.000
_cell.length_b   1.000
_cell.length_c   1.000
_cell.angle_alpha   90.00
_cell.angle_beta   90.00
_cell.angle_gamma   90.00
#
_symmetry.space_group_name_H-M   'P 1'
#
loop_
_entity.id
_entity.type
_entity.pdbx_description
1 polymer ?
#
loop_
_entity_poly.entity_id
_entity_poly.type
_entity_poly.pdbx_seq_one_letter_code
_entity_poly.pdbx_strand_id
1 'polypeptide(L)'
;MGGTPVRRVLALLVAAVLAAPVGVGSAAPPPFRDPDLPLAARVDDLLGRLTLDEKVSLLHQYQPAIPRLGMAVFKTGTEALHGVAWSTDYDHNGDVVYADGTVFPQALGLGTTWNPDLVKRVGTAVGTEARGFHARNPTVWGLNVWAPVVNLLRDPRWGRNEEGYSEDPLLTARIATAYGGGMQGDDPDHLRTAATLKHYLAYNNEVDRSTTSSSVPPRILRDYDQQAFEPVLRAGAANAVMPSYNLVNGRPTTAEPDLDGAVRSWSERDIAIVSDAGAPTNLVNSQGYFATKADAAAGAIKAGLDSFTDDGVNGVPTVTAVKAALAQGSLTVADVDDAVRHLLSLRFRLGEFDPPGRDPYAGITPDVIGAPEHRALARQAAAEQVVLLRNEKNVLPLNAGRSRKIAVVGPLADTLYEDWYSGTMPYRVTPLQGVRERFGGTVASAEGVDRIALKNPATGRYLTASTDPAGGALVEDGGTAGAPQSFDVFDWGTGKSTLRTVANGKYLTYSGGALVNNAAQPNGWFVQQQVKLATQPDGSVVVEYAGNEVTQPWFGPNRFGVVGADGVLRFSAPDAAGATRFSREVLAGGVDAAVAAAKGADTAVVVVGSMPFINGREDNDRASTELAPAQMALVDAVRAANPNTVVVVENSYPTTGWDAHDVPGLLWTTHAGQETGHALADVLFGDRNPSGRLTQTWYASDAGLPSILDYDIAKTGMTYQYYRGTPLYPFGYGLSYTSFRYDNVRVDRPVTTANGVVRVRVDVTNTGSRDGADVVQLYTSARDGRAPKADKRLRAFQKVEVPAGQRRTVTLTVKAADLATWDVTREKSVVEGGRYDFSVGRSATDIVRTLPVVVAADRIPDRDLGKPTQAQNFDDYAGVTLTDTSKSGGTSASVAAGGRLAYRDARLTNAQRVAVTASSPTGARLTVRLDDPVDGRVLGVVDLPATADKYTFRTVSADLARASGTHDVFLVFDAPAVVSTFRLTR
;
A
#
# COMPACT_ATOMS: atom_id res chain seq x y z
N MET A 1 -5.66 -97.12 2.16
CA MET A 1 -5.34 -98.25 1.26
C MET A 1 -5.38 -97.72 -0.15
N GLY A 2 -4.26 -97.87 -0.87
CA GLY A 2 -4.01 -97.18 -2.13
C GLY A 2 -4.69 -97.77 -3.36
N GLY A 3 -4.35 -97.19 -4.51
CA GLY A 3 -4.53 -97.82 -5.81
C GLY A 3 -5.05 -96.89 -6.89
N THR A 4 -4.14 -96.20 -7.58
CA THR A 4 -4.23 -95.86 -9.02
C THR A 4 -4.62 -97.10 -9.86
N PRO A 5 -5.18 -97.00 -11.09
CA PRO A 5 -4.53 -96.29 -12.23
C PRO A 5 -5.44 -95.65 -13.33
N VAL A 6 -4.92 -94.60 -13.99
CA VAL A 6 -4.60 -94.43 -15.45
C VAL A 6 -5.39 -95.36 -16.44
N ARG A 7 -5.98 -94.99 -17.60
CA ARG A 7 -5.78 -93.94 -18.64
C ARG A 7 -7.01 -93.81 -19.57
N ARG A 8 -7.05 -92.65 -20.24
CA ARG A 8 -7.95 -92.08 -21.27
C ARG A 8 -8.31 -92.94 -22.50
N VAL A 9 -9.49 -92.69 -23.10
CA VAL A 9 -9.72 -92.37 -24.54
C VAL A 9 -10.94 -91.41 -24.70
N LEU A 10 -10.89 -90.62 -25.79
CA LEU A 10 -11.56 -89.40 -26.27
C LEU A 10 -13.05 -89.43 -26.71
N ALA A 11 -13.57 -88.20 -26.95
CA ALA A 11 -14.59 -87.72 -27.92
C ALA A 11 -16.08 -87.67 -27.47
N LEU A 12 -16.93 -86.67 -27.76
CA LEU A 12 -16.87 -85.27 -28.28
C LEU A 12 -18.29 -84.66 -28.15
N LEU A 13 -18.38 -83.33 -27.89
CA LEU A 13 -19.47 -82.35 -28.13
C LEU A 13 -20.85 -82.50 -27.44
N VAL A 14 -21.28 -81.45 -26.71
CA VAL A 14 -22.21 -80.37 -27.13
C VAL A 14 -22.21 -79.26 -26.06
N ALA A 15 -22.35 -78.01 -26.51
CA ALA A 15 -22.20 -76.76 -25.77
C ALA A 15 -23.37 -76.41 -24.82
N ALA A 16 -23.04 -75.80 -23.68
CA ALA A 16 -23.91 -74.91 -22.92
C ALA A 16 -23.09 -73.71 -22.43
N VAL A 17 -23.58 -72.52 -22.77
CA VAL A 17 -22.98 -71.21 -22.47
C VAL A 17 -23.19 -70.88 -20.99
N LEU A 18 -22.12 -70.53 -20.28
CA LEU A 18 -22.16 -69.85 -18.98
C LEU A 18 -21.28 -68.60 -19.08
N ALA A 19 -21.89 -67.46 -18.79
CA ALA A 19 -21.31 -66.13 -18.85
C ALA A 19 -20.21 -65.95 -17.78
N ALA A 20 -19.06 -65.43 -18.20
CA ALA A 20 -18.01 -64.89 -17.34
C ALA A 20 -18.25 -63.38 -17.12
N PRO A 21 -17.89 -62.83 -15.94
CA PRO A 21 -18.10 -61.41 -15.66
C PRO A 21 -17.17 -60.57 -16.52
N VAL A 22 -17.74 -59.55 -17.18
CA VAL A 22 -17.00 -58.52 -17.89
C VAL A 22 -16.25 -57.67 -16.85
N GLY A 23 -14.92 -57.74 -16.86
CA GLY A 23 -14.09 -56.78 -16.14
C GLY A 23 -14.28 -55.39 -16.75
N VAL A 24 -14.88 -54.48 -15.99
CA VAL A 24 -14.93 -53.06 -16.33
C VAL A 24 -13.53 -52.51 -16.12
N GLY A 25 -12.77 -52.32 -17.20
CA GLY A 25 -11.51 -51.58 -17.14
C GLY A 25 -11.78 -50.13 -16.75
N SER A 26 -11.16 -49.63 -15.67
CA SER A 26 -11.21 -48.21 -15.32
C SER A 26 -10.58 -47.41 -16.46
N ALA A 27 -11.34 -46.48 -17.06
CA ALA A 27 -10.82 -45.55 -18.05
C ALA A 27 -9.61 -44.78 -17.46
N ALA A 28 -8.57 -44.57 -18.28
CA ALA A 28 -7.42 -43.76 -17.88
C ALA A 28 -7.88 -42.35 -17.47
N PRO A 29 -7.28 -41.74 -16.43
CA PRO A 29 -7.62 -40.38 -16.03
C PRO A 29 -7.38 -39.40 -17.19
N PRO A 30 -8.19 -38.33 -17.32
CA PRO A 30 -8.02 -37.34 -18.37
C PRO A 30 -6.67 -36.60 -18.23
N PRO A 31 -6.05 -36.13 -19.34
CA PRO A 31 -4.72 -35.51 -19.33
C PRO A 31 -4.54 -34.39 -18.30
N PHE A 32 -5.56 -33.55 -18.06
CA PHE A 32 -5.41 -32.49 -17.05
C PHE A 32 -5.13 -33.01 -15.62
N ARG A 33 -5.45 -34.27 -15.31
CA ARG A 33 -5.18 -34.91 -14.01
C ARG A 33 -3.82 -35.61 -13.95
N ASP A 34 -3.06 -35.62 -15.04
CA ASP A 34 -1.72 -36.20 -15.06
C ASP A 34 -0.68 -35.13 -14.68
N PRO A 35 -0.11 -35.19 -13.46
CA PRO A 35 0.85 -34.19 -12.99
C PRO A 35 2.23 -34.32 -13.65
N ASP A 36 2.46 -35.32 -14.50
CA ASP A 36 3.71 -35.49 -15.24
C ASP A 36 3.66 -34.82 -16.64
N LEU A 37 2.51 -34.27 -17.05
CA LEU A 37 2.37 -33.46 -18.26
C LEU A 37 2.74 -31.98 -18.03
N PRO A 38 3.25 -31.28 -19.06
CA PRO A 38 3.48 -29.84 -18.98
C PRO A 38 2.21 -29.08 -18.56
N LEU A 39 2.35 -28.10 -17.66
CA LEU A 39 1.24 -27.31 -17.13
C LEU A 39 0.32 -26.75 -18.23
N ALA A 40 0.90 -26.17 -19.28
CA ALA A 40 0.13 -25.62 -20.41
C ALA A 40 -0.77 -26.67 -21.07
N ALA A 41 -0.30 -27.90 -21.25
CA ALA A 41 -1.08 -28.98 -21.84
C ALA A 41 -2.23 -29.43 -20.92
N ARG A 42 -2.00 -29.43 -19.60
CA ARG A 42 -3.04 -29.73 -18.61
C ARG A 42 -4.13 -28.65 -18.58
N VAL A 43 -3.72 -27.39 -18.65
CA VAL A 43 -4.63 -26.24 -18.74
C VAL A 43 -5.44 -26.29 -20.03
N ASP A 44 -4.81 -26.55 -21.18
CA ASP A 44 -5.47 -26.68 -22.49
C ASP A 44 -6.53 -27.78 -22.50
N ASP A 45 -6.19 -28.96 -21.97
CA ASP A 45 -7.14 -30.08 -21.89
C ASP A 45 -8.34 -29.75 -20.99
N LEU A 46 -8.12 -29.12 -19.83
CA LEU A 46 -9.24 -28.71 -18.97
C LEU A 46 -10.09 -27.61 -19.61
N LEU A 47 -9.45 -26.59 -20.20
CA LEU A 47 -10.11 -25.48 -20.87
C LEU A 47 -10.98 -25.96 -22.04
N GLY A 48 -10.48 -26.91 -22.84
CA GLY A 48 -11.22 -27.52 -23.96
C GLY A 48 -12.41 -28.38 -23.52
N ARG A 49 -12.45 -28.81 -22.25
CA ARG A 49 -13.57 -29.58 -21.68
C ARG A 49 -14.67 -28.70 -21.09
N LEU A 50 -14.40 -27.41 -20.81
CA LEU A 50 -15.38 -26.47 -20.28
C LEU A 50 -16.35 -26.00 -21.37
N THR A 51 -17.63 -25.94 -21.04
CA THR A 51 -18.63 -25.24 -21.87
C THR A 51 -18.40 -23.73 -21.79
N LEU A 52 -18.94 -22.97 -22.73
CA LEU A 52 -18.87 -21.51 -22.69
C LEU A 52 -19.48 -20.93 -21.40
N ASP A 53 -20.60 -21.49 -20.95
CA ASP A 53 -21.27 -21.04 -19.74
C ASP A 53 -20.44 -21.27 -18.47
N GLU A 54 -19.74 -22.39 -18.41
CA GLU A 54 -18.78 -22.64 -17.32
C GLU A 54 -17.56 -21.74 -17.43
N LYS A 55 -17.01 -21.50 -18.62
CA LYS A 55 -15.89 -20.55 -18.81
C LYS A 55 -16.24 -19.16 -18.29
N VAL A 56 -17.41 -18.64 -18.66
CA VAL A 56 -17.88 -17.32 -18.23
C VAL A 56 -18.13 -17.28 -16.71
N SER A 57 -18.61 -18.35 -16.09
CA SER A 57 -18.85 -18.38 -14.64
C SER A 57 -17.57 -18.37 -13.81
N LEU A 58 -16.43 -18.77 -14.39
CA LEU A 58 -15.13 -18.73 -13.72
C LEU A 58 -14.51 -17.31 -13.68
N LEU A 59 -15.05 -16.33 -14.40
CA LEU A 59 -14.54 -14.96 -14.40
C LEU A 59 -14.95 -14.14 -13.17
N HIS A 60 -15.88 -14.64 -12.35
CA HIS A 60 -16.27 -13.98 -11.10
C HIS A 60 -15.37 -14.44 -9.94
N GLN A 61 -15.14 -13.57 -8.95
CA GLN A 61 -14.28 -13.87 -7.80
C GLN A 61 -14.66 -15.16 -7.05
N TYR A 62 -15.96 -15.47 -6.99
CA TYR A 62 -16.48 -16.74 -6.51
C TYR A 62 -16.79 -17.63 -7.70
N GLN A 63 -15.89 -18.56 -7.98
CA GLN A 63 -15.99 -19.51 -9.06
C GLN A 63 -16.78 -20.73 -8.59
N PRO A 64 -17.89 -21.09 -9.24
CA PRO A 64 -18.69 -22.22 -8.80
C PRO A 64 -17.96 -23.55 -9.02
N ALA A 65 -18.32 -24.56 -8.23
CA ALA A 65 -17.89 -25.92 -8.47
C ALA A 65 -18.41 -26.43 -9.83
N ILE A 66 -17.61 -27.28 -10.49
CA ILE A 66 -17.99 -27.97 -11.73
C ILE A 66 -17.89 -29.49 -11.47
N PRO A 67 -18.96 -30.12 -10.92
CA PRO A 67 -18.90 -31.50 -10.45
C PRO A 67 -18.52 -32.52 -11.53
N ARG A 68 -18.95 -32.31 -12.78
CA ARG A 68 -18.63 -33.23 -13.89
C ARG A 68 -17.13 -33.31 -14.21
N LEU A 69 -16.37 -32.27 -13.87
CA LEU A 69 -14.90 -32.22 -14.03
C LEU A 69 -14.17 -32.42 -12.69
N GLY A 70 -14.91 -32.46 -11.58
CA GLY A 70 -14.37 -32.52 -10.22
C GLY A 70 -13.60 -31.26 -9.84
N MET A 71 -14.07 -30.09 -10.29
CA MET A 71 -13.54 -28.79 -9.87
C MET A 71 -14.29 -28.32 -8.63
N ALA A 72 -13.57 -27.89 -7.60
CA ALA A 72 -14.14 -27.32 -6.39
C ALA A 72 -14.58 -25.87 -6.61
N VAL A 73 -15.32 -25.32 -5.65
CA VAL A 73 -15.47 -23.87 -5.52
C VAL A 73 -14.08 -23.28 -5.34
N PHE A 74 -13.81 -22.18 -6.05
CA PHE A 74 -12.56 -21.45 -5.93
C PHE A 74 -12.87 -19.98 -5.71
N LYS A 75 -12.03 -19.32 -4.92
CA LYS A 75 -12.16 -17.91 -4.62
C LYS A 75 -10.85 -17.18 -4.85
N THR A 76 -10.90 -16.10 -5.63
CA THR A 76 -9.84 -15.09 -5.63
C THR A 76 -10.08 -14.12 -4.48
N GLY A 77 -9.21 -14.12 -3.47
CA GLY A 77 -9.25 -13.13 -2.40
C GLY A 77 -9.25 -13.69 -0.99
N THR A 78 -8.22 -13.30 -0.25
CA THR A 78 -8.06 -13.40 1.20
C THR A 78 -7.01 -12.36 1.57
N GLU A 79 -7.29 -11.50 2.54
CA GLU A 79 -6.35 -10.46 2.92
C GLU A 79 -5.22 -11.03 3.78
N ALA A 80 -3.98 -10.63 3.46
CA ALA A 80 -2.78 -11.19 4.06
C ALA A 80 -1.63 -10.18 4.18
N LEU A 81 -1.94 -8.91 4.45
CA LEU A 81 -0.97 -7.81 4.35
C LEU A 81 0.23 -7.97 5.31
N HIS A 82 -0.03 -8.36 6.55
CA HIS A 82 0.99 -8.56 7.60
C HIS A 82 0.61 -9.70 8.57
N GLY A 83 0.06 -10.77 8.00
CA GLY A 83 -0.69 -11.81 8.71
C GLY A 83 -1.95 -12.12 7.92
N VAL A 84 -2.49 -13.34 8.01
CA VAL A 84 -3.82 -13.60 7.44
C VAL A 84 -4.81 -12.74 8.22
N ALA A 85 -5.57 -11.89 7.52
CA ALA A 85 -6.32 -10.81 8.14
C ALA A 85 -7.82 -11.10 8.18
N TRP A 86 -8.42 -11.20 7.00
CA TRP A 86 -9.83 -11.51 6.85
C TRP A 86 -10.14 -12.02 5.45
N SER A 87 -11.29 -12.65 5.32
CA SER A 87 -11.88 -13.06 4.06
C SER A 87 -13.40 -12.90 4.15
N THR A 88 -14.10 -13.36 3.14
CA THR A 88 -15.57 -13.35 3.06
C THR A 88 -16.09 -14.76 2.83
N ASP A 89 -17.17 -15.10 3.53
CA ASP A 89 -17.74 -16.43 3.55
C ASP A 89 -18.72 -16.64 2.40
N TYR A 90 -18.40 -17.56 1.48
CA TYR A 90 -19.27 -17.87 0.34
C TYR A 90 -20.64 -18.40 0.77
N ASP A 91 -20.70 -19.25 1.79
CA ASP A 91 -21.92 -19.93 2.22
C ASP A 91 -22.83 -19.02 3.06
N HIS A 92 -22.28 -17.92 3.59
CA HIS A 92 -22.98 -16.91 4.38
C HIS A 92 -23.03 -15.56 3.67
N ASN A 93 -23.38 -15.56 2.38
CA ASN A 93 -23.66 -14.36 1.59
C ASN A 93 -22.52 -13.30 1.58
N GLY A 94 -21.28 -13.74 1.72
CA GLY A 94 -20.10 -12.88 1.71
C GLY A 94 -19.81 -12.18 3.04
N ASP A 95 -20.38 -12.65 4.16
CA ASP A 95 -20.08 -12.12 5.49
C ASP A 95 -18.57 -12.10 5.74
N VAL A 96 -18.07 -11.00 6.32
CA VAL A 96 -16.64 -10.84 6.63
C VAL A 96 -16.27 -11.72 7.82
N VAL A 97 -15.21 -12.52 7.65
CA VAL A 97 -14.63 -13.37 8.69
C VAL A 97 -13.20 -12.93 8.94
N TYR A 98 -12.90 -12.52 10.18
CA TYR A 98 -11.56 -12.16 10.61
C TYR A 98 -10.77 -13.40 11.05
N ALA A 99 -9.51 -13.45 10.68
CA ALA A 99 -8.59 -14.51 11.08
C ALA A 99 -8.10 -14.27 12.50
N ASP A 100 -7.86 -15.35 13.24
CA ASP A 100 -7.39 -15.38 14.63
C ASP A 100 -5.93 -15.88 14.74
N GLY A 101 -5.11 -15.53 13.75
CA GLY A 101 -3.73 -16.00 13.57
C GLY A 101 -2.66 -15.02 14.08
N THR A 102 -1.42 -15.22 13.62
CA THR A 102 -0.31 -14.33 13.99
C THR A 102 -0.40 -12.98 13.27
N VAL A 103 -0.34 -11.89 14.03
CA VAL A 103 -0.28 -10.51 13.50
C VAL A 103 1.15 -9.96 13.64
N PHE A 104 1.78 -9.66 12.50
CA PHE A 104 3.13 -9.07 12.41
C PHE A 104 3.06 -7.53 12.42
N PRO A 105 4.21 -6.82 12.41
CA PRO A 105 4.18 -5.39 12.19
C PRO A 105 3.54 -5.03 10.86
N GLN A 106 2.90 -3.86 10.81
CA GLN A 106 2.43 -3.24 9.57
C GLN A 106 3.50 -3.30 8.46
N ALA A 107 3.06 -3.30 7.20
CA ALA A 107 3.96 -3.41 6.06
C ALA A 107 5.06 -2.33 6.08
N LEU A 108 4.73 -1.10 6.46
CA LEU A 108 5.70 -0.03 6.68
C LEU A 108 6.79 -0.43 7.69
N GLY A 109 6.42 -1.11 8.78
CA GLY A 109 7.34 -1.66 9.78
C GLY A 109 8.21 -2.77 9.19
N LEU A 110 7.64 -3.71 8.43
CA LEU A 110 8.42 -4.74 7.73
C LEU A 110 9.44 -4.13 6.76
N GLY A 111 9.08 -3.07 6.04
CA GLY A 111 10.00 -2.30 5.20
C GLY A 111 11.13 -1.65 6.00
N THR A 112 10.80 -1.11 7.17
CA THR A 112 11.71 -0.42 8.10
C THR A 112 12.77 -1.35 8.70
N THR A 113 12.58 -2.68 8.64
CA THR A 113 13.63 -3.64 9.02
C THR A 113 14.84 -3.61 8.09
N TRP A 114 14.67 -3.20 6.82
CA TRP A 114 15.65 -3.33 5.73
C TRP A 114 16.26 -4.74 5.63
N ASN A 115 15.47 -5.76 5.98
CA ASN A 115 15.92 -7.14 6.13
C ASN A 115 15.06 -8.09 5.27
N PRO A 116 15.37 -8.23 3.97
CA PRO A 116 14.64 -9.15 3.10
C PRO A 116 14.60 -10.60 3.62
N ASP A 117 15.64 -11.07 4.29
CA ASP A 117 15.67 -12.44 4.81
C ASP A 117 14.67 -12.65 5.96
N LEU A 118 14.56 -11.67 6.86
CA LEU A 118 13.52 -11.64 7.90
C LEU A 118 12.13 -11.59 7.27
N VAL A 119 11.91 -10.71 6.30
CA VAL A 119 10.60 -10.57 5.64
C VAL A 119 10.23 -11.83 4.84
N LYS A 120 11.20 -12.55 4.26
CA LYS A 120 10.94 -13.86 3.63
C LYS A 120 10.41 -14.85 4.66
N ARG A 121 11.00 -14.91 5.86
CA ARG A 121 10.51 -15.76 6.96
C ARG A 121 9.10 -15.36 7.41
N VAL A 122 8.80 -14.06 7.46
CA VAL A 122 7.43 -13.58 7.75
C VAL A 122 6.47 -14.05 6.67
N GLY A 123 6.80 -13.86 5.38
CA GLY A 123 5.99 -14.36 4.27
C GLY A 123 5.78 -15.88 4.35
N THR A 124 6.82 -16.65 4.71
CA THR A 124 6.72 -18.10 4.93
C THR A 124 5.72 -18.46 6.03
N ALA A 125 5.74 -17.76 7.17
CA ALA A 125 4.77 -17.96 8.24
C ALA A 125 3.34 -17.65 7.74
N VAL A 126 3.14 -16.50 7.09
CA VAL A 126 1.82 -16.08 6.57
C VAL A 126 1.27 -17.06 5.54
N GLY A 127 2.09 -17.51 4.57
CA GLY A 127 1.67 -18.51 3.59
C GLY A 127 1.36 -19.88 4.21
N THR A 128 2.04 -20.23 5.30
CA THR A 128 1.77 -21.47 6.05
C THR A 128 0.45 -21.37 6.82
N GLU A 129 0.21 -20.26 7.51
CA GLU A 129 -1.07 -20.00 8.18
C GLU A 129 -2.22 -19.91 7.17
N ALA A 130 -2.03 -19.33 5.99
CA ALA A 130 -3.03 -19.31 4.93
C ALA A 130 -3.48 -20.73 4.52
N ARG A 131 -2.55 -21.69 4.42
CA ARG A 131 -2.88 -23.11 4.21
C ARG A 131 -3.61 -23.72 5.41
N GLY A 132 -3.21 -23.36 6.63
CA GLY A 132 -3.93 -23.79 7.85
C GLY A 132 -5.37 -23.29 7.89
N PHE A 133 -5.60 -22.03 7.53
CA PHE A 133 -6.94 -21.42 7.43
C PHE A 133 -7.76 -22.05 6.30
N HIS A 134 -7.16 -22.27 5.13
CA HIS A 134 -7.79 -22.98 4.03
C HIS A 134 -8.21 -24.42 4.42
N ALA A 135 -7.35 -25.15 5.12
CA ALA A 135 -7.66 -26.48 5.65
C ALA A 135 -8.79 -26.44 6.70
N ARG A 136 -8.93 -25.34 7.45
CA ARG A 136 -10.01 -25.13 8.41
C ARG A 136 -11.35 -24.91 7.70
N ASN A 137 -11.39 -24.03 6.70
CA ASN A 137 -12.57 -23.81 5.88
C ASN A 137 -12.23 -23.22 4.50
N PRO A 138 -12.24 -24.02 3.41
CA PRO A 138 -11.88 -23.56 2.07
C PRO A 138 -12.95 -22.70 1.39
N THR A 139 -14.20 -22.66 1.89
CA THR A 139 -15.25 -21.77 1.36
C THR A 139 -15.14 -20.33 1.89
N VAL A 140 -14.39 -20.15 2.98
CA VAL A 140 -14.02 -18.84 3.53
C VAL A 140 -12.63 -18.42 3.06
N TRP A 141 -11.63 -19.28 3.25
CA TRP A 141 -10.23 -18.91 3.10
C TRP A 141 -9.68 -19.36 1.75
N GLY A 142 -9.51 -18.41 0.83
CA GLY A 142 -8.91 -18.65 -0.48
C GLY A 142 -7.38 -18.67 -0.40
N LEU A 143 -6.74 -19.40 -1.33
CA LEU A 143 -5.28 -19.43 -1.46
C LEU A 143 -4.73 -18.45 -2.50
N ASN A 144 -5.57 -17.59 -3.08
CA ASN A 144 -5.10 -16.38 -3.74
C ASN A 144 -5.25 -15.21 -2.76
N VAL A 145 -4.12 -14.69 -2.28
CA VAL A 145 -4.06 -13.70 -1.21
C VAL A 145 -3.74 -12.31 -1.74
N TRP A 146 -4.46 -11.29 -1.25
CA TRP A 146 -4.37 -9.91 -1.70
C TRP A 146 -3.26 -9.13 -0.99
N ALA A 147 -2.03 -9.61 -1.15
CA ALA A 147 -0.82 -8.98 -0.68
C ALA A 147 0.38 -9.40 -1.55
N PRO A 148 1.44 -8.57 -1.63
CA PRO A 148 1.62 -7.30 -0.92
C PRO A 148 1.12 -6.04 -1.64
N VAL A 149 0.95 -4.95 -0.87
CA VAL A 149 0.77 -3.59 -1.40
C VAL A 149 2.14 -2.99 -1.71
N VAL A 150 2.36 -2.64 -2.98
CA VAL A 150 3.65 -2.11 -3.47
C VAL A 150 3.59 -0.66 -3.94
N ASN A 151 2.44 0.01 -3.76
CA ASN A 151 2.35 1.44 -4.04
C ASN A 151 3.38 2.20 -3.20
N LEU A 152 4.07 3.14 -3.85
CA LEU A 152 5.17 3.87 -3.24
C LEU A 152 4.63 4.95 -2.32
N LEU A 153 5.27 5.12 -1.17
CA LEU A 153 4.83 6.02 -0.12
C LEU A 153 5.19 7.49 -0.45
N ARG A 154 4.67 7.98 -1.58
CA ARG A 154 5.04 9.27 -2.20
C ARG A 154 4.67 10.48 -1.35
N ASP A 155 3.48 10.45 -0.75
CA ASP A 155 2.92 11.56 0.03
C ASP A 155 2.58 11.08 1.46
N PRO A 156 3.14 11.70 2.51
CA PRO A 156 2.95 11.24 3.90
C PRO A 156 1.50 11.40 4.40
N ARG A 157 0.62 12.05 3.64
CA ARG A 157 -0.80 12.21 3.95
C ARG A 157 -1.68 11.10 3.40
N TRP A 158 -1.17 10.25 2.50
CA TRP A 158 -1.95 9.14 1.96
C TRP A 158 -2.46 8.23 3.09
N GLY A 159 -3.77 7.99 3.09
CA GLY A 159 -4.47 7.25 4.14
C GLY A 159 -4.03 5.79 4.28
N ARG A 160 -3.50 5.17 3.22
CA ARG A 160 -3.04 3.76 3.23
C ARG A 160 -1.51 3.62 3.29
N ASN A 161 -0.82 4.67 3.75
CA ASN A 161 0.65 4.65 3.88
C ASN A 161 1.18 3.48 4.75
N GLU A 162 0.41 3.03 5.73
CA GLU A 162 0.77 1.87 6.59
C GLU A 162 0.89 0.55 5.83
N GLU A 163 0.28 0.49 4.64
CA GLU A 163 0.22 -0.73 3.83
C GLU A 163 1.39 -0.88 2.86
N GLY A 164 2.04 0.21 2.46
CA GLY A 164 3.22 0.15 1.60
C GLY A 164 4.52 0.02 2.39
N TYR A 165 5.61 -0.29 1.70
CA TYR A 165 6.92 -0.52 2.33
C TYR A 165 7.83 0.72 2.37
N SER A 166 7.84 1.53 1.31
CA SER A 166 8.77 2.64 1.15
C SER A 166 8.36 3.65 0.07
N GLU A 167 8.87 4.89 0.15
CA GLU A 167 8.89 5.83 -0.98
C GLU A 167 9.93 5.45 -2.06
N ASP A 168 10.76 4.43 -1.84
CA ASP A 168 11.79 4.00 -2.78
C ASP A 168 11.40 2.72 -3.56
N PRO A 169 11.46 2.74 -4.91
CA PRO A 169 11.12 1.57 -5.72
C PRO A 169 11.97 0.33 -5.44
N LEU A 170 13.29 0.50 -5.23
CA LEU A 170 14.17 -0.65 -5.02
C LEU A 170 13.90 -1.30 -3.66
N LEU A 171 13.76 -0.51 -2.59
CA LEU A 171 13.44 -1.05 -1.27
C LEU A 171 12.09 -1.76 -1.28
N THR A 172 11.05 -1.11 -1.80
CA THR A 172 9.72 -1.69 -1.94
C THR A 172 9.76 -3.00 -2.71
N ALA A 173 10.40 -3.03 -3.88
CA ALA A 173 10.48 -4.26 -4.68
C ALA A 173 11.27 -5.38 -3.98
N ARG A 174 12.36 -5.07 -3.24
CA ARG A 174 13.14 -6.07 -2.51
C ARG A 174 12.35 -6.68 -1.35
N ILE A 175 11.63 -5.87 -0.60
CA ILE A 175 10.81 -6.33 0.53
C ILE A 175 9.58 -7.10 0.03
N ALA A 176 8.90 -6.60 -1.01
CA ALA A 176 7.77 -7.29 -1.63
C ALA A 176 8.17 -8.64 -2.26
N THR A 177 9.33 -8.70 -2.93
CA THR A 177 9.88 -9.96 -3.46
C THR A 177 10.14 -10.97 -2.34
N ALA A 178 10.69 -10.52 -1.22
CA ALA A 178 10.90 -11.39 -0.06
C ALA A 178 9.58 -11.89 0.54
N TYR A 179 8.61 -11.00 0.75
CA TYR A 179 7.32 -11.35 1.33
C TYR A 179 6.53 -12.31 0.44
N GLY A 180 6.33 -11.94 -0.84
CA GLY A 180 5.61 -12.77 -1.82
C GLY A 180 6.31 -14.11 -2.10
N GLY A 181 7.64 -14.09 -2.26
CA GLY A 181 8.46 -15.30 -2.41
C GLY A 181 8.41 -16.21 -1.18
N GLY A 182 8.37 -15.63 0.02
CA GLY A 182 8.17 -16.37 1.27
C GLY A 182 6.80 -17.02 1.35
N MET A 183 5.74 -16.29 0.97
CA MET A 183 4.36 -16.77 0.96
C MET A 183 4.16 -17.95 -0.01
N GLN A 184 4.67 -17.83 -1.23
CA GLN A 184 4.43 -18.85 -2.26
C GLN A 184 5.21 -20.16 -2.05
N GLY A 185 6.32 -20.12 -1.31
CA GLY A 185 7.20 -21.27 -1.10
C GLY A 185 8.22 -21.47 -2.22
N ASP A 186 9.08 -22.49 -2.06
CA ASP A 186 10.24 -22.72 -2.95
C ASP A 186 10.01 -23.91 -3.93
N ASP A 187 8.84 -24.56 -3.90
CA ASP A 187 8.51 -25.61 -4.87
C ASP A 187 8.35 -25.00 -6.27
N PRO A 188 9.00 -25.57 -7.31
CA PRO A 188 8.99 -24.97 -8.64
C PRO A 188 7.61 -25.06 -9.33
N ASP A 189 6.83 -26.09 -9.03
CA ASP A 189 5.60 -26.46 -9.73
C ASP A 189 4.34 -26.15 -8.92
N HIS A 190 4.45 -26.10 -7.58
CA HIS A 190 3.36 -25.83 -6.66
C HIS A 190 3.55 -24.54 -5.85
N LEU A 191 2.44 -23.90 -5.53
CA LEU A 191 2.35 -22.70 -4.72
C LEU A 191 1.74 -23.06 -3.37
N ARG A 192 2.40 -22.67 -2.28
CA ARG A 192 1.79 -22.70 -0.96
C ARG A 192 0.62 -21.72 -0.88
N THR A 193 0.79 -20.51 -1.39
CA THR A 193 -0.28 -19.56 -1.62
C THR A 193 0.10 -18.65 -2.78
N ALA A 194 -0.88 -18.06 -3.45
CA ALA A 194 -0.71 -17.22 -4.62
C ALA A 194 -0.84 -15.73 -4.24
N ALA A 195 0.30 -15.05 -4.10
CA ALA A 195 0.36 -13.62 -3.83
C ALA A 195 -0.16 -12.75 -5.00
N THR A 196 -0.94 -11.71 -4.69
CA THR A 196 -1.44 -10.69 -5.63
C THR A 196 -0.79 -9.34 -5.33
N LEU A 197 0.00 -8.80 -6.26
CA LEU A 197 0.55 -7.43 -6.12
C LEU A 197 -0.55 -6.39 -6.33
N LYS A 198 -0.62 -5.41 -5.44
CA LYS A 198 -1.61 -4.33 -5.55
C LYS A 198 -1.03 -2.95 -5.18
N HIS A 199 -1.55 -1.85 -5.70
CA HIS A 199 -2.63 -1.71 -6.69
C HIS A 199 -2.05 -1.04 -7.94
N TYR A 200 -2.11 -1.72 -9.08
CA TYR A 200 -1.55 -1.26 -10.35
C TYR A 200 -2.44 -0.17 -10.98
N LEU A 201 -2.07 1.10 -11.00
CA LEU A 201 -0.81 1.68 -10.55
C LEU A 201 -1.02 3.15 -10.11
N ALA A 202 0.02 3.79 -9.55
CA ALA A 202 0.03 5.21 -9.18
C ALA A 202 -1.17 5.61 -8.33
N TYR A 203 -1.42 4.80 -7.30
CA TYR A 203 -2.56 4.88 -6.41
C TYR A 203 -2.07 5.24 -5.00
N ASN A 204 -2.14 6.52 -4.66
CA ASN A 204 -1.73 7.08 -3.38
C ASN A 204 -2.63 8.25 -2.92
N ASN A 205 -3.94 8.14 -3.17
CA ASN A 205 -4.97 9.01 -2.61
C ASN A 205 -6.26 8.20 -2.39
N GLU A 206 -6.97 8.51 -1.31
CA GLU A 206 -8.19 7.80 -0.92
C GLU A 206 -9.45 8.63 -1.21
N VAL A 207 -9.39 9.94 -1.03
CA VAL A 207 -10.53 10.81 -1.33
C VAL A 207 -10.81 10.80 -2.83
N ASP A 208 -12.07 10.52 -3.20
CA ASP A 208 -12.53 10.41 -4.59
C ASP A 208 -11.66 9.45 -5.44
N ARG A 209 -11.10 8.42 -4.81
CA ARG A 209 -10.14 7.49 -5.43
C ARG A 209 -10.60 6.80 -6.70
N SER A 210 -11.92 6.65 -6.91
CA SER A 210 -12.44 6.04 -8.14
C SER A 210 -12.61 7.02 -9.30
N THR A 211 -12.63 8.34 -9.05
CA THR A 211 -12.90 9.37 -10.08
C THR A 211 -11.73 10.34 -10.28
N THR A 212 -10.78 10.38 -9.34
CA THR A 212 -9.53 11.11 -9.47
C THR A 212 -8.61 10.47 -10.52
N SER A 213 -7.81 11.32 -11.18
CA SER A 213 -6.84 10.89 -12.19
C SER A 213 -5.42 11.29 -11.78
N SER A 214 -4.57 10.30 -11.54
CA SER A 214 -3.13 10.48 -11.35
C SER A 214 -2.51 10.87 -12.70
N SER A 215 -2.06 12.13 -12.83
CA SER A 215 -1.38 12.61 -14.03
C SER A 215 0.12 12.37 -13.90
N VAL A 216 0.62 11.29 -14.50
CA VAL A 216 1.99 10.80 -14.35
C VAL A 216 2.74 10.92 -15.68
N PRO A 217 3.78 11.76 -15.79
CA PRO A 217 4.60 11.85 -16.99
C PRO A 217 5.27 10.51 -17.32
N PRO A 218 5.49 10.18 -18.61
CA PRO A 218 6.02 8.87 -19.03
C PRO A 218 7.32 8.47 -18.32
N ARG A 219 8.20 9.43 -18.05
CA ARG A 219 9.45 9.15 -17.32
C ARG A 219 9.20 8.71 -15.89
N ILE A 220 8.35 9.42 -15.14
CA ILE A 220 8.03 9.07 -13.75
C ILE A 220 7.31 7.72 -13.71
N LEU A 221 6.34 7.53 -14.60
CA LEU A 221 5.59 6.27 -14.70
C LEU A 221 6.52 5.06 -14.85
N ARG A 222 7.50 5.13 -15.77
CA ARG A 222 8.42 4.03 -16.08
C ARG A 222 9.57 3.89 -15.08
N ASP A 223 10.12 5.00 -14.57
CA ASP A 223 11.29 4.99 -13.67
C ASP A 223 10.93 4.86 -12.18
N TYR A 224 9.67 5.10 -11.79
CA TYR A 224 9.24 5.14 -10.39
C TYR A 224 8.08 4.17 -10.14
N ASP A 225 6.85 4.45 -10.61
CA ASP A 225 5.66 3.67 -10.25
C ASP A 225 5.73 2.22 -10.74
N GLN A 226 6.11 1.98 -11.99
CA GLN A 226 6.23 0.61 -12.52
C GLN A 226 7.39 -0.17 -11.91
N GLN A 227 8.42 0.52 -11.39
CA GLN A 227 9.58 -0.12 -10.76
C GLN A 227 9.27 -0.76 -9.40
N ALA A 228 8.09 -0.50 -8.83
CA ALA A 228 7.60 -1.23 -7.67
C ALA A 228 6.99 -2.61 -8.02
N PHE A 229 6.59 -2.82 -9.28
CA PHE A 229 5.94 -4.05 -9.76
C PHE A 229 6.87 -4.92 -10.59
N GLU A 230 7.52 -4.33 -11.60
CA GLU A 230 8.31 -5.06 -12.60
C GLU A 230 9.36 -6.00 -11.97
N PRO A 231 10.19 -5.56 -11.01
CA PRO A 231 11.21 -6.44 -10.44
C PRO A 231 10.63 -7.61 -9.63
N VAL A 232 9.45 -7.44 -9.03
CA VAL A 232 8.79 -8.47 -8.23
C VAL A 232 8.21 -9.56 -9.12
N LEU A 233 7.59 -9.17 -10.24
CA LEU A 233 7.07 -10.10 -11.25
C LEU A 233 8.20 -10.82 -11.99
N ARG A 234 9.28 -10.12 -12.36
CA ARG A 234 10.49 -10.73 -12.94
C ARG A 234 11.15 -11.75 -12.00
N ALA A 235 11.02 -11.56 -10.69
CA ALA A 235 11.52 -12.51 -9.69
C ALA A 235 10.57 -13.72 -9.50
N GLY A 236 9.39 -13.72 -10.12
CA GLY A 236 8.37 -14.75 -9.95
C GLY A 236 7.80 -14.80 -8.53
N ALA A 237 7.86 -13.70 -7.77
CA ALA A 237 7.42 -13.63 -6.37
C ALA A 237 5.94 -13.26 -6.20
N ALA A 238 5.22 -13.05 -7.31
CA ALA A 238 3.80 -12.81 -7.34
C ALA A 238 3.14 -13.60 -8.47
N ASN A 239 1.89 -13.99 -8.24
CA ASN A 239 1.14 -14.88 -9.12
C ASN A 239 -0.14 -14.21 -9.65
N ALA A 240 -0.43 -13.02 -9.16
CA ALA A 240 -1.47 -12.16 -9.68
C ALA A 240 -1.13 -10.68 -9.48
N VAL A 241 -1.85 -9.81 -10.18
CA VAL A 241 -1.80 -8.35 -10.03
C VAL A 241 -3.22 -7.80 -9.94
N MET A 242 -3.41 -6.81 -9.09
CA MET A 242 -4.69 -6.12 -8.93
C MET A 242 -4.58 -4.67 -9.43
N PRO A 243 -5.34 -4.26 -10.46
CA PRO A 243 -5.39 -2.86 -10.86
C PRO A 243 -6.10 -2.01 -9.79
N SER A 244 -5.75 -0.73 -9.70
CA SER A 244 -6.30 0.21 -8.73
C SER A 244 -7.70 0.74 -9.10
N TYR A 245 -8.25 1.61 -8.25
CA TYR A 245 -9.52 2.31 -8.51
C TYR A 245 -9.38 3.53 -9.43
N ASN A 246 -8.27 4.26 -9.31
CA ASN A 246 -8.11 5.58 -9.93
C ASN A 246 -7.96 5.51 -11.44
N LEU A 247 -8.05 6.68 -12.05
CA LEU A 247 -7.59 6.86 -13.42
C LEU A 247 -6.09 7.18 -13.39
N VAL A 248 -5.36 6.71 -14.39
CA VAL A 248 -3.99 7.15 -14.66
C VAL A 248 -3.99 7.78 -16.04
N ASN A 249 -3.54 9.03 -16.11
CA ASN A 249 -3.55 9.82 -17.34
C ASN A 249 -4.92 9.74 -18.05
N GLY A 250 -6.02 9.87 -17.28
CA GLY A 250 -7.39 9.87 -17.79
C GLY A 250 -8.01 8.52 -18.15
N ARG A 251 -7.31 7.38 -17.97
CA ARG A 251 -7.86 6.03 -18.18
C ARG A 251 -8.04 5.28 -16.86
N PRO A 252 -9.20 4.64 -16.61
CA PRO A 252 -9.35 3.72 -15.47
C PRO A 252 -8.34 2.58 -15.54
N THR A 253 -7.63 2.30 -14.45
CA THR A 253 -6.59 1.26 -14.45
C THR A 253 -7.15 -0.15 -14.64
N THR A 254 -8.42 -0.40 -14.29
CA THR A 254 -9.12 -1.67 -14.60
C THR A 254 -9.31 -1.89 -16.11
N ALA A 255 -9.17 -0.86 -16.93
CA ALA A 255 -9.22 -0.92 -18.39
C ALA A 255 -7.88 -0.53 -19.04
N GLU A 256 -6.77 -0.61 -18.31
CA GLU A 256 -5.44 -0.19 -18.79
C GLU A 256 -4.75 -1.30 -19.60
N PRO A 257 -4.43 -1.08 -20.89
CA PRO A 257 -3.77 -2.07 -21.75
C PRO A 257 -2.39 -2.55 -21.27
N ASP A 258 -1.70 -1.79 -20.41
CA ASP A 258 -0.46 -2.26 -19.79
C ASP A 258 -0.67 -3.56 -18.97
N LEU A 259 -1.90 -3.90 -18.54
CA LEU A 259 -2.19 -5.15 -17.83
C LEU A 259 -1.90 -6.38 -18.69
N ASP A 260 -2.43 -6.45 -19.91
CA ASP A 260 -2.15 -7.54 -20.86
C ASP A 260 -0.80 -7.38 -21.57
N GLY A 261 -0.31 -6.14 -21.70
CA GLY A 261 0.98 -5.84 -22.31
C GLY A 261 2.15 -5.92 -21.34
N ALA A 262 2.49 -4.78 -20.73
CA ALA A 262 3.69 -4.62 -19.92
C ALA A 262 3.73 -5.57 -18.71
N VAL A 263 2.64 -5.64 -17.95
CA VAL A 263 2.56 -6.40 -16.70
C VAL A 263 2.76 -7.90 -16.93
N ARG A 264 2.06 -8.49 -17.91
CA ARG A 264 2.27 -9.90 -18.28
C ARG A 264 3.67 -10.14 -18.84
N SER A 265 4.23 -9.21 -19.63
CA SER A 265 5.58 -9.36 -20.21
C SER A 265 6.72 -9.41 -19.18
N TRP A 266 6.48 -8.97 -17.95
CA TRP A 266 7.48 -8.99 -16.88
C TRP A 266 7.58 -10.34 -16.17
N SER A 267 6.59 -11.22 -16.33
CA SER A 267 6.59 -12.55 -15.72
C SER A 267 6.98 -13.61 -16.74
N GLU A 268 7.77 -14.60 -16.32
CA GLU A 268 8.03 -15.82 -17.11
C GLU A 268 6.91 -16.87 -16.99
N ARG A 269 6.01 -16.68 -16.02
CA ARG A 269 4.87 -17.57 -15.73
C ARG A 269 3.55 -16.85 -15.98
N ASP A 270 2.51 -17.61 -16.27
CA ASP A 270 1.15 -17.07 -16.25
C ASP A 270 0.84 -16.46 -14.88
N ILE A 271 0.26 -15.26 -14.91
CA ILE A 271 -0.26 -14.54 -13.75
C ILE A 271 -1.72 -14.20 -13.98
N ALA A 272 -2.51 -14.11 -12.92
CA ALA A 272 -3.89 -13.63 -13.01
C ALA A 272 -3.98 -12.11 -12.79
N ILE A 273 -4.90 -11.44 -13.45
CA ILE A 273 -5.28 -10.06 -13.15
C ILE A 273 -6.64 -10.10 -12.46
N VAL A 274 -6.69 -9.66 -11.20
CA VAL A 274 -7.89 -9.70 -10.35
C VAL A 274 -8.30 -8.29 -9.99
N SER A 275 -9.54 -7.87 -10.26
CA SER A 275 -9.92 -6.47 -10.03
C SER A 275 -9.89 -6.12 -8.54
N ASP A 276 -9.71 -4.84 -8.22
CA ASP A 276 -10.09 -4.34 -6.90
C ASP A 276 -11.61 -4.42 -6.71
N ALA A 277 -12.07 -4.41 -5.47
CA ALA A 277 -13.46 -4.67 -5.11
C ALA A 277 -14.43 -3.58 -5.60
N GLY A 278 -15.32 -3.93 -6.52
CA GLY A 278 -16.28 -3.00 -7.13
C GLY A 278 -15.69 -2.10 -8.23
N ALA A 279 -14.38 -2.21 -8.52
CA ALA A 279 -13.75 -1.47 -9.61
C ALA A 279 -14.39 -1.74 -10.99
N PRO A 280 -14.84 -2.97 -11.34
CA PRO A 280 -15.56 -3.20 -12.60
C PRO A 280 -16.87 -2.42 -12.69
N THR A 281 -17.65 -2.33 -11.61
CA THR A 281 -18.88 -1.54 -11.56
C THR A 281 -18.60 -0.03 -11.67
N ASN A 282 -17.48 0.46 -11.12
CA ASN A 282 -17.10 1.87 -11.21
C ASN A 282 -16.93 2.35 -12.66
N LEU A 283 -16.49 1.47 -13.59
CA LEU A 283 -16.34 1.77 -15.01
C LEU A 283 -17.60 2.34 -15.67
N VAL A 284 -18.78 1.97 -15.18
CA VAL A 284 -20.09 2.46 -15.65
C VAL A 284 -20.65 3.51 -14.70
N ASN A 285 -20.55 3.28 -13.39
CA ASN A 285 -21.20 4.11 -12.37
C ASN A 285 -20.41 5.40 -12.10
N SER A 286 -19.48 5.37 -11.15
CA SER A 286 -18.81 6.58 -10.68
C SER A 286 -17.91 7.21 -11.74
N GLN A 287 -17.27 6.40 -12.60
CA GLN A 287 -16.36 6.88 -13.64
C GLN A 287 -17.08 7.28 -14.93
N GLY A 288 -18.26 6.71 -15.20
CA GLY A 288 -18.98 6.93 -16.46
C GLY A 288 -18.14 6.67 -17.72
N TYR A 289 -17.13 5.81 -17.63
CA TYR A 289 -16.15 5.62 -18.70
C TYR A 289 -16.71 4.75 -19.83
N PHE A 290 -17.53 3.77 -19.50
CA PHE A 290 -18.31 2.99 -20.47
C PHE A 290 -19.82 3.22 -20.26
N ALA A 291 -20.58 3.16 -21.35
CA ALA A 291 -22.02 3.43 -21.31
C ALA A 291 -22.83 2.24 -20.74
N THR A 292 -22.31 1.02 -20.88
CA THR A 292 -22.99 -0.21 -20.48
C THR A 292 -22.05 -1.17 -19.76
N LYS A 293 -22.60 -2.05 -18.91
CA LYS A 293 -21.83 -3.12 -18.26
C LYS A 293 -21.19 -4.08 -19.28
N ALA A 294 -21.83 -4.31 -20.43
CA ALA A 294 -21.29 -5.14 -21.50
C ALA A 294 -20.02 -4.52 -22.12
N ASP A 295 -20.04 -3.22 -22.41
CA ASP A 295 -18.87 -2.51 -22.94
C ASP A 295 -17.75 -2.42 -21.90
N ALA A 296 -18.10 -2.25 -20.62
CA ALA A 296 -17.13 -2.26 -19.52
C ALA A 296 -16.46 -3.63 -19.36
N ALA A 297 -17.23 -4.72 -19.37
CA ALA A 297 -16.69 -6.08 -19.31
C ALA A 297 -15.78 -6.37 -20.52
N ALA A 298 -16.20 -5.95 -21.72
CA ALA A 298 -15.40 -6.11 -22.92
C ALA A 298 -14.08 -5.32 -22.86
N GLY A 299 -14.14 -4.07 -22.40
CA GLY A 299 -12.96 -3.23 -22.23
C GLY A 299 -11.98 -3.77 -21.18
N ALA A 300 -12.49 -4.23 -20.04
CA ALA A 300 -11.67 -4.77 -18.96
C ALA A 300 -11.00 -6.10 -19.34
N ILE A 301 -11.74 -7.05 -19.94
CA ILE A 301 -11.18 -8.33 -20.37
C ILE A 301 -10.10 -8.11 -21.45
N LYS A 302 -10.36 -7.26 -22.44
CA LYS A 302 -9.38 -6.92 -23.48
C LYS A 302 -8.17 -6.15 -22.97
N ALA A 303 -8.31 -5.44 -21.85
CA ALA A 303 -7.19 -4.82 -21.18
C ALA A 303 -6.35 -5.85 -20.41
N GLY A 304 -6.92 -7.01 -20.07
CA GLY A 304 -6.24 -8.14 -19.44
C GLY A 304 -6.89 -8.66 -18.15
N LEU A 305 -8.07 -8.17 -17.75
CA LEU A 305 -8.75 -8.59 -16.51
C LEU A 305 -9.25 -10.04 -16.59
N ASP A 306 -8.86 -10.88 -15.61
CA ASP A 306 -9.22 -12.29 -15.56
C ASP A 306 -10.31 -12.59 -14.51
N SER A 307 -10.28 -11.93 -13.33
CA SER A 307 -11.25 -12.13 -12.25
C SER A 307 -11.94 -10.82 -11.83
N PHE A 308 -13.27 -10.84 -11.78
CA PHE A 308 -14.13 -9.75 -11.36
C PHE A 308 -14.50 -9.91 -9.88
N THR A 309 -13.89 -9.07 -9.05
CA THR A 309 -14.25 -8.86 -7.64
C THR A 309 -15.35 -7.80 -7.60
N ASP A 310 -16.60 -8.23 -7.79
CA ASP A 310 -17.77 -7.35 -7.86
C ASP A 310 -19.03 -8.06 -7.38
N ASP A 311 -20.08 -7.31 -7.03
CA ASP A 311 -21.43 -7.82 -6.69
C ASP A 311 -21.47 -8.95 -5.60
N GLY A 312 -20.46 -9.02 -4.73
CA GLY A 312 -20.41 -9.94 -3.60
C GLY A 312 -20.33 -11.41 -4.01
N VAL A 313 -21.18 -12.28 -3.47
CA VAL A 313 -21.29 -13.70 -3.87
C VAL A 313 -22.10 -13.90 -5.15
N ASN A 314 -22.79 -12.87 -5.62
CA ASN A 314 -23.71 -12.96 -6.76
C ASN A 314 -22.98 -12.70 -8.09
N GLY A 315 -22.49 -13.76 -8.74
CA GLY A 315 -21.83 -13.66 -10.04
C GLY A 315 -22.75 -13.40 -11.24
N VAL A 316 -24.09 -13.37 -11.07
CA VAL A 316 -25.04 -13.19 -12.18
C VAL A 316 -24.80 -11.91 -12.99
N PRO A 317 -24.53 -10.73 -12.39
CA PRO A 317 -24.29 -9.52 -13.16
C PRO A 317 -23.04 -9.61 -14.03
N THR A 318 -21.93 -10.15 -13.52
CA THR A 318 -20.70 -10.41 -14.29
C THR A 318 -20.98 -11.33 -15.47
N VAL A 319 -21.62 -12.49 -15.22
CA VAL A 319 -21.96 -13.45 -16.28
C VAL A 319 -22.86 -12.82 -17.34
N THR A 320 -23.84 -12.03 -16.93
CA THR A 320 -24.77 -11.34 -17.84
C THR A 320 -24.04 -10.33 -18.71
N ALA A 321 -23.16 -9.52 -18.13
CA ALA A 321 -22.37 -8.53 -18.85
C ALA A 321 -21.45 -9.17 -19.90
N VAL A 322 -20.74 -10.24 -19.53
CA VAL A 322 -19.84 -10.96 -20.45
C VAL A 322 -20.62 -11.65 -21.58
N LYS A 323 -21.75 -12.30 -21.27
CA LYS A 323 -22.62 -12.90 -22.31
C LYS A 323 -23.19 -11.86 -23.27
N ALA A 324 -23.59 -10.69 -22.76
CA ALA A 324 -24.05 -9.60 -23.60
C ALA A 324 -22.92 -9.07 -24.51
N ALA A 325 -21.71 -8.92 -23.98
CA ALA A 325 -20.53 -8.52 -24.74
C ALA A 325 -20.17 -9.53 -25.86
N LEU A 326 -20.32 -10.84 -25.61
CA LEU A 326 -20.17 -11.88 -26.63
C LEU A 326 -21.28 -11.79 -27.70
N ALA A 327 -22.53 -11.62 -27.28
CA ALA A 327 -23.67 -11.55 -28.19
C ALA A 327 -23.61 -10.33 -29.12
N GLN A 328 -23.09 -9.20 -28.66
CA GLN A 328 -22.87 -7.99 -29.48
C GLN A 328 -21.57 -8.01 -30.29
N GLY A 329 -20.73 -9.04 -30.13
CA GLY A 329 -19.46 -9.19 -30.85
C GLY A 329 -18.33 -8.28 -30.35
N SER A 330 -18.49 -7.62 -29.19
CA SER A 330 -17.43 -6.83 -28.58
C SER A 330 -16.42 -7.69 -27.82
N LEU A 331 -16.77 -8.93 -27.50
CA LEU A 331 -15.87 -10.01 -27.06
C LEU A 331 -16.00 -11.21 -28.00
N THR A 332 -14.92 -11.98 -28.07
CA THR A 332 -14.84 -13.30 -28.69
C THR A 332 -14.72 -14.38 -27.62
N VAL A 333 -14.97 -15.64 -28.00
CA VAL A 333 -14.71 -16.77 -27.09
C VAL A 333 -13.22 -16.89 -26.75
N ALA A 334 -12.33 -16.50 -27.67
CA ALA A 334 -10.89 -16.49 -27.42
C ALA A 334 -10.50 -15.54 -26.28
N ASP A 335 -11.09 -14.34 -26.24
CA ASP A 335 -10.86 -13.39 -25.15
C ASP A 335 -11.23 -13.98 -23.77
N VAL A 336 -12.32 -14.76 -23.71
CA VAL A 336 -12.76 -15.47 -22.49
C VAL A 336 -11.84 -16.66 -22.18
N ASP A 337 -11.41 -17.40 -23.20
CA ASP A 337 -10.51 -18.54 -23.06
C ASP A 337 -9.15 -18.13 -22.48
N ASP A 338 -8.60 -17.00 -22.92
CA ASP A 338 -7.35 -16.45 -22.40
C ASP A 338 -7.50 -16.04 -20.92
N ALA A 339 -8.59 -15.38 -20.55
CA ALA A 339 -8.86 -15.02 -19.15
C ALA A 339 -8.98 -16.26 -18.24
N VAL A 340 -9.73 -17.27 -18.67
CA VAL A 340 -9.92 -18.52 -17.91
C VAL A 340 -8.60 -19.31 -17.82
N ARG A 341 -7.76 -19.29 -18.86
CA ARG A 341 -6.44 -19.95 -18.84
C ARG A 341 -5.59 -19.48 -17.67
N HIS A 342 -5.50 -18.17 -17.43
CA HIS A 342 -4.70 -17.62 -16.33
C HIS A 342 -5.21 -18.09 -14.96
N LEU A 343 -6.54 -18.10 -14.78
CA LEU A 343 -7.17 -18.58 -13.54
C LEU A 343 -6.96 -20.09 -13.32
N LEU A 344 -7.07 -20.89 -14.38
CA LEU A 344 -6.80 -22.33 -14.30
C LEU A 344 -5.33 -22.58 -13.99
N SER A 345 -4.40 -21.87 -14.63
CA SER A 345 -2.95 -21.97 -14.37
C SER A 345 -2.64 -21.74 -12.88
N LEU A 346 -3.30 -20.75 -12.25
CA LEU A 346 -3.22 -20.51 -10.80
C LEU A 346 -3.73 -21.71 -9.98
N ARG A 347 -4.91 -22.25 -10.32
CA ARG A 347 -5.54 -23.36 -9.60
C ARG A 347 -4.74 -24.66 -9.70
N PHE A 348 -4.17 -24.96 -10.87
CA PHE A 348 -3.23 -26.08 -11.04
C PHE A 348 -2.02 -25.94 -10.13
N ARG A 349 -1.39 -24.77 -10.12
CA ARG A 349 -0.21 -24.52 -9.29
C ARG A 349 -0.54 -24.51 -7.80
N LEU A 350 -1.79 -24.27 -7.40
CA LEU A 350 -2.23 -24.43 -6.01
C LEU A 350 -2.50 -25.90 -5.61
N GLY A 351 -2.38 -26.85 -6.55
CA GLY A 351 -2.47 -28.28 -6.30
C GLY A 351 -3.87 -28.88 -6.41
N GLU A 352 -4.89 -28.12 -6.84
CA GLU A 352 -6.29 -28.57 -6.82
C GLU A 352 -6.53 -29.86 -7.63
N PHE A 353 -5.79 -30.03 -8.73
CA PHE A 353 -6.03 -31.10 -9.69
C PHE A 353 -5.04 -32.27 -9.56
N ASP A 354 -4.15 -32.24 -8.58
CA ASP A 354 -3.12 -33.25 -8.41
C ASP A 354 -3.61 -34.41 -7.52
N PRO A 355 -3.11 -35.65 -7.74
CA PRO A 355 -3.45 -36.76 -6.88
C PRO A 355 -2.85 -36.59 -5.47
N PRO A 356 -3.44 -37.23 -4.45
CA PRO A 356 -2.92 -37.17 -3.07
C PRO A 356 -1.43 -37.49 -3.00
N GLY A 357 -0.67 -36.66 -2.28
CA GLY A 357 0.77 -36.81 -2.07
C GLY A 357 1.67 -36.14 -3.13
N ARG A 358 1.12 -35.47 -4.15
CA ARG A 358 1.90 -34.68 -5.12
C ARG A 358 2.09 -33.22 -4.70
N ASP A 359 1.06 -32.57 -4.16
CA ASP A 359 1.18 -31.22 -3.59
C ASP A 359 1.93 -31.29 -2.24
N PRO A 360 3.14 -30.71 -2.12
CA PRO A 360 3.91 -30.73 -0.88
C PRO A 360 3.26 -29.94 0.26
N TYR A 361 2.28 -29.09 -0.03
CA TYR A 361 1.59 -28.24 0.94
C TYR A 361 0.23 -28.78 1.38
N ALA A 362 -0.29 -29.83 0.73
CA ALA A 362 -1.61 -30.40 1.04
C ALA A 362 -1.72 -31.00 2.46
N GLY A 363 -0.59 -31.30 3.11
CA GLY A 363 -0.54 -31.84 4.47
C GLY A 363 -0.58 -30.80 5.60
N ILE A 364 -0.59 -29.50 5.29
CA ILE A 364 -0.63 -28.44 6.31
C ILE A 364 -2.03 -28.41 6.96
N THR A 365 -2.09 -28.52 8.29
CA THR A 365 -3.33 -28.53 9.08
C THR A 365 -3.55 -27.19 9.79
N PRO A 366 -4.73 -26.94 10.40
CA PRO A 366 -4.97 -25.75 11.20
C PRO A 366 -4.07 -25.55 12.42
N ASP A 367 -3.29 -26.57 12.83
CA ASP A 367 -2.41 -26.51 14.02
C ASP A 367 -1.24 -25.52 13.86
N VAL A 368 -0.94 -25.11 12.61
CA VAL A 368 0.12 -24.12 12.33
C VAL A 368 -0.30 -22.67 12.63
N ILE A 369 -1.60 -22.42 12.83
CA ILE A 369 -2.14 -21.08 13.06
C ILE A 369 -1.71 -20.59 14.45
N GLY A 370 -0.99 -19.46 14.49
CA GLY A 370 -0.51 -18.91 15.74
C GLY A 370 0.56 -19.77 16.41
N ALA A 371 1.33 -20.55 15.64
CA ALA A 371 2.38 -21.42 16.17
C ALA A 371 3.43 -20.63 16.99
N PRO A 372 4.04 -21.22 18.05
CA PRO A 372 5.01 -20.52 18.90
C PRO A 372 6.18 -19.87 18.15
N GLU A 373 6.65 -20.50 17.07
CA GLU A 373 7.69 -19.98 16.20
C GLU A 373 7.24 -18.74 15.40
N HIS A 374 5.97 -18.65 15.01
CA HIS A 374 5.41 -17.47 14.35
C HIS A 374 5.29 -16.31 15.35
N ARG A 375 4.89 -16.58 16.59
CA ARG A 375 4.87 -15.58 17.68
C ARG A 375 6.26 -15.04 17.99
N ALA A 376 7.26 -15.93 18.09
CA ALA A 376 8.66 -15.53 18.29
C ALA A 376 9.18 -14.68 17.12
N LEU A 377 8.78 -15.03 15.89
CA LEU A 377 9.08 -14.24 14.71
C LEU A 377 8.39 -12.87 14.72
N ALA A 378 7.14 -12.77 15.19
CA ALA A 378 6.42 -11.50 15.34
C ALA A 378 7.16 -10.56 16.31
N ARG A 379 7.61 -11.06 17.47
CA ARG A 379 8.45 -10.28 18.40
C ARG A 379 9.78 -9.86 17.75
N GLN A 380 10.44 -10.75 17.01
CA GLN A 380 11.69 -10.42 16.30
C GLN A 380 11.45 -9.27 15.30
N ALA A 381 10.42 -9.39 14.46
CA ALA A 381 10.10 -8.38 13.45
C ALA A 381 9.69 -7.05 14.09
N ALA A 382 8.88 -7.08 15.15
CA ALA A 382 8.48 -5.90 15.91
C ALA A 382 9.69 -5.19 16.53
N ALA A 383 10.69 -5.92 17.05
CA ALA A 383 11.89 -5.30 17.62
C ALA A 383 12.87 -4.79 16.55
N GLU A 384 13.01 -5.48 15.43
CA GLU A 384 13.92 -5.09 14.34
C GLU A 384 13.46 -3.86 13.55
N GLN A 385 12.15 -3.56 13.53
CA GLN A 385 11.63 -2.37 12.85
C GLN A 385 11.72 -1.08 13.67
N VAL A 386 11.87 -1.16 15.00
CA VAL A 386 11.97 0.05 15.83
C VAL A 386 13.13 0.94 15.37
N VAL A 387 12.83 2.22 15.13
CA VAL A 387 13.81 3.23 14.71
C VAL A 387 14.10 4.16 15.87
N LEU A 388 15.38 4.28 16.22
CA LEU A 388 15.84 5.30 17.15
C LEU A 388 16.08 6.60 16.39
N LEU A 389 15.19 7.58 16.59
CA LEU A 389 15.25 8.87 15.91
C LEU A 389 16.13 9.89 16.65
N ARG A 390 16.16 9.81 17.98
CA ARG A 390 16.97 10.70 18.82
C ARG A 390 17.41 9.98 20.09
N ASN A 391 18.65 10.19 20.51
CA ASN A 391 19.20 9.63 21.76
C ASN A 391 20.27 10.54 22.36
N GLU A 392 19.86 11.70 22.84
CA GLU A 392 20.74 12.65 23.50
C GLU A 392 21.09 12.18 24.92
N LYS A 393 22.29 12.55 25.36
CA LYS A 393 22.83 12.21 26.70
C LYS A 393 22.82 10.71 27.00
N ASN A 394 22.66 9.85 25.98
CA ASN A 394 22.52 8.40 26.09
C ASN A 394 21.40 8.01 27.08
N VAL A 395 20.23 8.66 26.99
CA VAL A 395 19.06 8.30 27.81
C VAL A 395 18.61 6.86 27.57
N LEU A 396 18.82 6.35 26.36
CA LEU A 396 18.65 4.94 26.01
C LEU A 396 20.01 4.24 25.75
N PRO A 397 20.12 2.93 26.06
CA PRO A 397 19.10 2.09 26.68
C PRO A 397 18.95 2.32 28.20
N LEU A 398 17.75 2.03 28.71
CA LEU A 398 17.40 2.08 30.12
C LEU A 398 18.20 1.04 30.92
N ASN A 399 18.65 1.42 32.12
CA ASN A 399 19.42 0.53 32.98
C ASN A 399 18.56 -0.03 34.12
N ALA A 400 18.01 -1.23 33.92
CA ALA A 400 17.19 -1.92 34.91
C ALA A 400 17.91 -2.15 36.26
N GLY A 401 19.25 -2.24 36.28
CA GLY A 401 20.03 -2.39 37.51
C GLY A 401 20.22 -1.09 38.30
N ARG A 402 20.00 0.07 37.68
CA ARG A 402 20.13 1.39 38.31
C ARG A 402 18.78 2.03 38.61
N SER A 403 17.81 1.87 37.73
CA SER A 403 16.47 2.41 37.91
C SER A 403 15.69 1.59 38.93
N ARG A 404 14.91 2.26 39.78
CA ARG A 404 13.98 1.67 40.76
C ARG A 404 12.52 1.94 40.40
N LYS A 405 12.25 3.05 39.70
CA LYS A 405 10.91 3.45 39.26
C LYS A 405 10.93 3.97 37.83
N ILE A 406 10.09 3.41 36.98
CA ILE A 406 9.83 3.93 35.62
C ILE A 406 8.36 4.35 35.53
N ALA A 407 8.09 5.45 34.85
CA ALA A 407 6.73 5.81 34.48
C ALA A 407 6.48 5.44 33.01
N VAL A 408 5.37 4.77 32.69
CA VAL A 408 4.93 4.54 31.32
C VAL A 408 3.56 5.18 31.16
N VAL A 409 3.50 6.25 30.38
CA VAL A 409 2.33 7.14 30.30
C VAL A 409 1.94 7.46 28.87
N GLY A 410 0.71 7.91 28.66
CA GLY A 410 0.19 8.34 27.36
C GLY A 410 -0.88 7.42 26.78
N PRO A 411 -1.62 7.89 25.76
CA PRO A 411 -2.85 7.27 25.30
C PRO A 411 -2.64 5.88 24.70
N LEU A 412 -1.41 5.58 24.26
CA LEU A 412 -1.03 4.28 23.69
C LEU A 412 -0.22 3.42 24.67
N ALA A 413 -0.05 3.85 25.93
CA ALA A 413 0.79 3.14 26.90
C ALA A 413 0.25 1.74 27.25
N ASP A 414 -1.07 1.58 27.33
CA ASP A 414 -1.72 0.33 27.75
C ASP A 414 -2.81 -0.15 26.78
N THR A 415 -2.61 0.10 25.48
CA THR A 415 -3.50 -0.41 24.44
C THR A 415 -2.71 -0.80 23.20
N LEU A 416 -3.24 -1.72 22.41
CA LEU A 416 -2.79 -2.02 21.05
C LEU A 416 -4.02 -2.04 20.13
N TYR A 417 -3.96 -1.28 19.04
CA TYR A 417 -5.01 -1.25 18.04
C TYR A 417 -4.74 -2.24 16.92
N GLU A 418 -5.82 -2.80 16.38
CA GLU A 418 -5.78 -3.42 15.06
C GLU A 418 -5.89 -2.33 13.99
N ASP A 419 -5.36 -2.60 12.81
CA ASP A 419 -5.55 -1.77 11.63
C ASP A 419 -6.51 -2.40 10.61
N TRP A 420 -6.68 -1.74 9.47
CA TRP A 420 -7.67 -2.08 8.46
C TRP A 420 -7.45 -3.47 7.83
N TYR A 421 -6.20 -3.91 7.69
CA TYR A 421 -5.80 -5.19 7.11
C TYR A 421 -5.12 -6.10 8.13
N SER A 422 -5.50 -5.96 9.41
CA SER A 422 -5.08 -6.84 10.49
C SER A 422 -6.09 -7.97 10.72
N GLY A 423 -5.60 -9.13 11.13
CA GLY A 423 -6.42 -10.15 11.78
C GLY A 423 -6.74 -9.76 13.22
N THR A 424 -7.56 -10.57 13.89
CA THR A 424 -7.79 -10.45 15.33
C THR A 424 -6.58 -10.96 16.09
N MET A 425 -5.94 -10.08 16.87
CA MET A 425 -4.80 -10.48 17.69
C MET A 425 -5.23 -11.51 18.76
N PRO A 426 -4.66 -12.72 18.80
CA PRO A 426 -5.06 -13.77 19.75
C PRO A 426 -4.67 -13.44 21.20
N TYR A 427 -3.73 -12.52 21.38
CA TYR A 427 -3.35 -11.90 22.64
C TYR A 427 -2.68 -10.54 22.35
N ARG A 428 -2.52 -9.69 23.36
CA ARG A 428 -1.91 -8.36 23.21
C ARG A 428 -0.90 -8.13 24.32
N VAL A 429 0.31 -7.71 23.97
CA VAL A 429 1.31 -7.24 24.93
C VAL A 429 1.51 -5.75 24.75
N THR A 430 0.91 -4.94 25.61
CA THR A 430 0.97 -3.47 25.55
C THR A 430 2.37 -2.95 25.91
N PRO A 431 2.75 -1.71 25.53
CA PRO A 431 4.01 -1.10 25.96
C PRO A 431 4.20 -1.14 27.49
N LEU A 432 3.15 -0.84 28.25
CA LEU A 432 3.13 -0.93 29.71
C LEU A 432 3.37 -2.35 30.20
N GLN A 433 2.70 -3.33 29.62
CA GLN A 433 2.87 -4.74 29.97
C GLN A 433 4.30 -5.21 29.71
N GLY A 434 4.84 -4.95 28.52
CA GLY A 434 6.22 -5.34 28.18
C GLY A 434 7.26 -4.73 29.11
N VAL A 435 7.11 -3.44 29.47
CA VAL A 435 8.00 -2.79 30.45
C VAL A 435 7.84 -3.40 31.85
N ARG A 436 6.60 -3.69 32.30
CA ARG A 436 6.35 -4.33 33.60
C ARG A 436 7.00 -5.70 33.70
N GLU A 437 6.82 -6.53 32.68
CA GLU A 437 7.39 -7.88 32.64
C GLU A 437 8.92 -7.85 32.59
N ARG A 438 9.50 -6.86 31.89
CA ARG A 438 10.96 -6.76 31.72
C ARG A 438 11.70 -6.03 32.85
N PHE A 439 11.12 -5.00 33.47
CA PHE A 439 11.86 -4.08 34.34
C PHE A 439 12.19 -4.68 35.71
N GLY A 440 11.27 -5.44 36.31
CA GLY A 440 11.43 -6.03 37.65
C GLY A 440 11.38 -5.03 38.83
N GLY A 441 11.24 -3.72 38.56
CA GLY A 441 11.06 -2.65 39.55
C GLY A 441 9.63 -2.07 39.55
N THR A 442 9.46 -0.89 40.17
CA THR A 442 8.15 -0.22 40.23
C THR A 442 7.82 0.46 38.90
N VAL A 443 6.68 0.12 38.30
CA VAL A 443 6.18 0.81 37.10
C VAL A 443 4.94 1.63 37.46
N ALA A 444 5.07 2.96 37.45
CA ALA A 444 3.93 3.88 37.51
C ALA A 444 3.33 4.04 36.11
N SER A 445 2.02 4.27 36.02
CA SER A 445 1.34 4.40 34.73
C SER A 445 0.17 5.35 34.79
N ALA A 446 -0.11 5.99 33.66
CA ALA A 446 -1.30 6.81 33.42
C ALA A 446 -1.55 6.92 31.92
N GLU A 447 -2.80 6.75 31.47
CA GLU A 447 -3.13 6.87 30.04
C GLU A 447 -3.00 8.32 29.51
N GLY A 448 -2.87 9.32 30.38
CA GLY A 448 -2.65 10.70 29.93
C GLY A 448 -3.86 11.38 29.28
N VAL A 449 -5.05 10.78 29.35
CA VAL A 449 -6.31 11.30 28.80
C VAL A 449 -7.22 11.83 29.90
N ASP A 450 -7.97 12.90 29.58
CA ASP A 450 -8.91 13.49 30.54
C ASP A 450 -10.10 12.55 30.78
N ARG A 451 -10.50 12.43 32.04
CA ARG A 451 -11.80 11.90 32.42
C ARG A 451 -12.77 13.04 32.66
N ILE A 452 -13.89 13.04 31.95
CA ILE A 452 -14.87 14.12 31.98
C ILE A 452 -16.28 13.63 32.30
N ALA A 453 -17.14 14.54 32.75
CA ALA A 453 -18.59 14.41 32.71
C ALA A 453 -19.20 15.57 31.90
N LEU A 454 -20.33 15.28 31.23
CA LEU A 454 -21.08 16.25 30.44
C LEU A 454 -22.41 16.51 31.13
N LYS A 455 -22.58 17.74 31.64
CA LYS A 455 -23.79 18.15 32.38
C LYS A 455 -24.58 19.16 31.58
N ASN A 456 -25.88 18.94 31.42
CA ASN A 456 -26.76 19.93 30.83
C ASN A 456 -27.08 21.01 31.88
N PRO A 457 -26.64 22.27 31.70
CA PRO A 457 -26.88 23.32 32.68
C PRO A 457 -28.37 23.70 32.79
N ALA A 458 -29.20 23.40 31.79
CA ALA A 458 -30.63 23.70 31.81
C ALA A 458 -31.42 22.77 32.76
N THR A 459 -30.99 21.51 32.88
CA THR A 459 -31.66 20.49 33.70
C THR A 459 -30.88 20.12 34.97
N GLY A 460 -29.58 20.46 35.00
CA GLY A 460 -28.64 20.06 36.05
C GLY A 460 -28.24 18.58 36.01
N ARG A 461 -28.64 17.84 34.97
CA ARG A 461 -28.41 16.40 34.81
C ARG A 461 -27.20 16.10 33.95
N TYR A 462 -26.60 14.93 34.14
CA TYR A 462 -25.46 14.44 33.38
C TYR A 462 -25.89 13.41 32.34
N LEU A 463 -25.14 13.33 31.24
CA LEU A 463 -25.20 12.18 30.34
C LEU A 463 -24.69 10.93 31.04
N THR A 464 -25.46 9.85 30.92
CA THR A 464 -25.25 8.55 31.53
C THR A 464 -25.11 7.49 30.44
N ALA A 465 -24.05 6.70 30.51
CA ALA A 465 -23.84 5.50 29.71
C ALA A 465 -24.43 4.26 30.40
N SER A 466 -24.86 3.29 29.59
CA SER A 466 -25.33 2.01 30.11
C SER A 466 -24.20 1.23 30.78
N THR A 467 -24.50 0.57 31.90
CA THR A 467 -23.60 -0.40 32.54
C THR A 467 -23.72 -1.81 31.94
N ASP A 468 -24.67 -2.02 31.02
CA ASP A 468 -24.81 -3.29 30.31
C ASP A 468 -23.55 -3.57 29.47
N PRO A 469 -22.98 -4.79 29.54
CA PRO A 469 -21.87 -5.20 28.68
C PRO A 469 -22.16 -5.05 27.17
N ALA A 470 -23.41 -5.22 26.73
CA ALA A 470 -23.83 -4.98 25.34
C ALA A 470 -23.88 -3.49 24.97
N GLY A 471 -23.90 -2.60 25.97
CA GLY A 471 -24.04 -1.16 25.80
C GLY A 471 -25.51 -0.70 25.69
N GLY A 472 -25.71 0.61 25.69
CA GLY A 472 -27.02 1.24 25.51
C GLY A 472 -26.88 2.70 25.08
N ALA A 473 -27.96 3.30 24.63
CA ALA A 473 -27.96 4.70 24.22
C ALA A 473 -27.64 5.61 25.41
N LEU A 474 -26.90 6.71 25.16
CA LEU A 474 -26.66 7.72 26.19
C LEU A 474 -27.95 8.44 26.57
N VAL A 475 -28.20 8.54 27.87
CA VAL A 475 -29.39 9.19 28.45
C VAL A 475 -29.02 10.29 29.44
N GLU A 476 -29.75 11.39 29.44
CA GLU A 476 -29.61 12.46 30.40
C GLU A 476 -30.51 12.21 31.63
N ASP A 477 -30.03 11.44 32.59
CA ASP A 477 -30.75 11.14 33.84
C ASP A 477 -29.87 11.25 35.10
N GLY A 478 -28.54 11.37 34.93
CA GLY A 478 -27.57 11.32 36.00
C GLY A 478 -27.70 12.52 36.95
N GLY A 479 -27.81 12.27 38.25
CA GLY A 479 -27.85 13.32 39.27
C GLY A 479 -26.46 13.79 39.74
N THR A 480 -25.43 12.95 39.56
CA THR A 480 -24.05 13.21 39.99
C THR A 480 -23.07 12.60 38.99
N ALA A 481 -21.84 13.11 38.94
CA ALA A 481 -20.78 12.59 38.07
C ALA A 481 -20.14 11.31 38.65
N GLY A 482 -20.81 10.16 38.46
CA GLY A 482 -20.29 8.83 38.80
C GLY A 482 -19.64 8.11 37.61
N ALA A 483 -19.27 6.85 37.79
CA ALA A 483 -18.70 6.03 36.72
C ALA A 483 -19.59 5.93 35.47
N PRO A 484 -20.94 5.77 35.58
CA PRO A 484 -21.80 5.79 34.40
C PRO A 484 -21.85 7.14 33.67
N GLN A 485 -21.52 8.25 34.34
CA GLN A 485 -21.51 9.60 33.78
C GLN A 485 -20.12 10.06 33.31
N SER A 486 -19.12 9.17 33.40
CA SER A 486 -17.72 9.50 33.14
C SER A 486 -17.24 8.95 31.79
N PHE A 487 -16.49 9.78 31.07
CA PHE A 487 -15.94 9.47 29.75
C PHE A 487 -14.45 9.81 29.70
N ASP A 488 -13.61 8.87 29.26
CA ASP A 488 -12.21 9.11 28.94
C ASP A 488 -12.12 9.66 27.50
N VAL A 489 -11.41 10.79 27.33
CA VAL A 489 -11.35 11.54 26.06
C VAL A 489 -10.01 11.33 25.37
N PHE A 490 -10.01 10.59 24.27
CA PHE A 490 -8.83 10.44 23.42
C PHE A 490 -8.92 11.45 22.27
N ASP A 491 -7.98 12.38 22.22
CA ASP A 491 -7.86 13.37 21.14
C ASP A 491 -6.83 12.90 20.10
N TRP A 492 -7.31 12.67 18.89
CA TRP A 492 -6.53 12.20 17.76
C TRP A 492 -6.14 13.34 16.80
N GLY A 493 -6.44 14.59 17.15
CA GLY A 493 -6.15 15.77 16.34
C GLY A 493 -7.18 16.00 15.22
N THR A 494 -7.04 17.10 14.48
CA THR A 494 -7.94 17.47 13.35
C THR A 494 -9.44 17.51 13.69
N GLY A 495 -9.77 17.75 14.96
CA GLY A 495 -11.15 17.79 15.44
C GLY A 495 -11.81 16.42 15.61
N LYS A 496 -11.03 15.33 15.65
CA LYS A 496 -11.52 13.97 15.85
C LYS A 496 -11.12 13.46 17.24
N SER A 497 -12.11 13.06 18.03
CA SER A 497 -11.90 12.43 19.33
C SER A 497 -12.75 11.17 19.47
N THR A 498 -12.35 10.29 20.38
CA THR A 498 -13.15 9.11 20.76
C THR A 498 -13.41 9.14 22.25
N LEU A 499 -14.63 8.77 22.66
CA LEU A 499 -15.03 8.72 24.06
C LEU A 499 -15.19 7.28 24.50
N ARG A 500 -14.40 6.85 25.49
CA ARG A 500 -14.55 5.55 26.15
C ARG A 500 -15.29 5.73 27.46
N THR A 501 -16.36 4.98 27.68
CA THR A 501 -17.15 5.12 28.91
C THR A 501 -16.51 4.34 30.04
N VAL A 502 -16.56 4.89 31.26
CA VAL A 502 -16.08 4.18 32.46
C VAL A 502 -17.10 3.11 32.90
N ALA A 503 -18.35 3.24 32.47
CA ALA A 503 -19.44 2.33 32.80
C ALA A 503 -19.17 0.86 32.44
N ASN A 504 -18.62 0.63 31.24
CA ASN A 504 -18.32 -0.72 30.73
C ASN A 504 -17.00 -0.80 29.93
N GLY A 505 -16.21 0.28 29.88
CA GLY A 505 -14.91 0.30 29.20
C GLY A 505 -14.98 0.38 27.67
N LYS A 506 -16.17 0.60 27.10
CA LYS A 506 -16.38 0.61 25.64
C LYS A 506 -16.45 2.02 25.06
N TYR A 507 -16.08 2.14 23.80
CA TYR A 507 -16.18 3.37 23.03
C TYR A 507 -17.64 3.64 22.62
N LEU A 508 -17.99 4.92 22.57
CA LEU A 508 -19.25 5.38 22.01
C LEU A 508 -19.25 5.19 20.49
N THR A 509 -20.33 4.60 19.98
CA THR A 509 -20.59 4.32 18.57
C THR A 509 -21.88 5.01 18.16
N TYR A 510 -21.90 5.67 17.01
CA TYR A 510 -23.15 6.11 16.41
C TYR A 510 -23.99 4.91 15.96
N SER A 511 -25.22 4.79 16.45
CA SER A 511 -26.15 3.73 16.09
C SER A 511 -27.58 4.25 16.17
N GLY A 512 -28.31 4.18 15.05
CA GLY A 512 -29.71 4.58 14.99
C GLY A 512 -29.96 6.05 15.37
N GLY A 513 -29.03 6.95 15.07
CA GLY A 513 -29.12 8.36 15.41
C GLY A 513 -28.67 8.75 16.83
N ALA A 514 -28.27 7.79 17.66
CA ALA A 514 -27.79 8.03 19.02
C ALA A 514 -26.33 7.56 19.20
N LEU A 515 -25.70 7.91 20.33
CA LEU A 515 -24.44 7.31 20.76
C LEU A 515 -24.71 6.13 21.71
N VAL A 516 -24.07 4.99 21.43
CA VAL A 516 -24.19 3.73 22.19
C VAL A 516 -22.80 3.26 22.61
N ASN A 517 -22.60 2.88 23.88
CA ASN A 517 -21.30 2.43 24.39
C ASN A 517 -21.04 0.93 24.17
N ASN A 518 -20.85 0.51 22.93
CA ASN A 518 -20.76 -0.92 22.55
C ASN A 518 -19.48 -1.34 21.82
N ALA A 519 -18.60 -0.42 21.40
CA ALA A 519 -17.40 -0.74 20.63
C ALA A 519 -16.18 -1.03 21.52
N ALA A 520 -15.40 -2.07 21.19
CA ALA A 520 -14.15 -2.39 21.88
C ALA A 520 -13.00 -1.44 21.48
N GLN A 521 -13.00 -0.98 20.22
CA GLN A 521 -12.08 0.02 19.67
C GLN A 521 -12.78 0.75 18.52
N PRO A 522 -12.29 1.93 18.09
CA PRO A 522 -12.69 2.52 16.82
C PRO A 522 -12.32 1.59 15.65
N ASN A 523 -13.27 1.24 14.78
CA ASN A 523 -13.03 0.42 13.59
C ASN A 523 -14.22 0.49 12.62
N GLY A 524 -14.15 -0.29 11.54
CA GLY A 524 -15.24 -0.48 10.57
C GLY A 524 -15.23 0.51 9.39
N TRP A 525 -16.02 0.18 8.36
CA TRP A 525 -16.06 0.92 7.09
C TRP A 525 -16.42 2.38 7.20
N PHE A 526 -17.35 2.70 8.08
CA PHE A 526 -17.54 4.04 8.57
C PHE A 526 -17.13 3.98 10.03
N VAL A 527 -16.10 4.72 10.42
CA VAL A 527 -15.59 4.64 11.79
C VAL A 527 -16.51 5.48 12.66
N GLN A 528 -17.50 4.82 13.25
CA GLN A 528 -18.64 5.45 13.90
C GLN A 528 -18.36 5.92 15.34
N GLN A 529 -17.11 5.77 15.79
CA GLN A 529 -16.69 6.10 17.16
C GLN A 529 -16.12 7.52 17.30
N GLN A 530 -16.25 8.33 16.26
CA GLN A 530 -15.68 9.67 16.18
C GLN A 530 -16.69 10.74 16.57
N VAL A 531 -16.29 11.60 17.52
CA VAL A 531 -17.03 12.79 17.91
C VAL A 531 -16.09 13.99 18.03
N LYS A 532 -16.68 15.17 18.04
CA LYS A 532 -16.03 16.44 18.38
C LYS A 532 -16.79 17.10 19.52
N LEU A 533 -16.07 17.38 20.61
CA LEU A 533 -16.59 18.20 21.71
C LEU A 533 -16.32 19.67 21.37
N ALA A 534 -17.25 20.29 20.64
CA ALA A 534 -17.07 21.63 20.11
C ALA A 534 -17.38 22.70 21.18
N THR A 535 -16.34 23.37 21.69
CA THR A 535 -16.46 24.50 22.61
C THR A 535 -17.15 25.69 21.95
N GLN A 536 -18.04 26.33 22.71
CA GLN A 536 -18.88 27.44 22.28
C GLN A 536 -18.38 28.76 22.89
N PRO A 537 -18.79 29.94 22.37
CA PRO A 537 -18.34 31.24 22.88
C PRO A 537 -18.60 31.47 24.38
N ASP A 538 -19.62 30.82 24.94
CA ASP A 538 -19.97 30.88 26.37
C ASP A 538 -19.22 29.86 27.25
N GLY A 539 -18.31 29.08 26.67
CA GLY A 539 -17.55 28.04 27.35
C GLY A 539 -18.27 26.70 27.51
N SER A 540 -19.55 26.61 27.12
CA SER A 540 -20.23 25.31 27.01
C SER A 540 -19.67 24.49 25.84
N VAL A 541 -19.95 23.19 25.82
CA VAL A 541 -19.61 22.29 24.72
C VAL A 541 -20.87 21.71 24.11
N VAL A 542 -20.81 21.41 22.81
CA VAL A 542 -21.82 20.58 22.13
C VAL A 542 -21.14 19.32 21.59
N VAL A 543 -21.90 18.24 21.49
CA VAL A 543 -21.42 16.98 20.89
C VAL A 543 -21.77 17.00 19.41
N GLU A 544 -20.74 17.05 18.56
CA GLU A 544 -20.83 16.94 17.11
C GLU A 544 -20.36 15.53 16.70
N TYR A 545 -21.15 14.84 15.89
CA TYR A 545 -20.75 13.55 15.31
C TYR A 545 -19.75 13.77 14.19
N ALA A 546 -18.64 13.01 14.22
CA ALA A 546 -17.52 13.17 13.30
C ALA A 546 -17.15 11.84 12.58
N GLY A 547 -18.09 10.90 12.50
CA GLY A 547 -17.89 9.64 11.75
C GLY A 547 -17.63 9.89 10.26
N ASN A 548 -16.99 8.95 9.57
CA ASN A 548 -16.63 9.14 8.16
C ASN A 548 -17.86 9.31 7.26
N GLU A 549 -18.97 8.66 7.61
CA GLU A 549 -20.20 8.72 6.84
C GLU A 549 -20.85 10.10 6.81
N VAL A 550 -20.43 11.05 7.65
CA VAL A 550 -20.99 12.40 7.64
C VAL A 550 -20.79 13.08 6.28
N THR A 551 -19.73 12.74 5.55
CA THR A 551 -19.49 13.26 4.19
C THR A 551 -20.39 12.63 3.14
N GLN A 552 -21.09 11.54 3.48
CA GLN A 552 -21.91 10.79 2.54
C GLN A 552 -23.27 11.48 2.33
N PRO A 553 -23.76 11.54 1.09
CA PRO A 553 -25.02 12.23 0.78
C PRO A 553 -26.24 11.70 1.56
N TRP A 554 -26.22 10.41 1.93
CA TRP A 554 -27.32 9.72 2.60
C TRP A 554 -27.37 9.94 4.12
N PHE A 555 -26.30 10.44 4.75
CA PHE A 555 -26.29 10.66 6.21
C PHE A 555 -27.20 11.82 6.63
N GLY A 556 -27.31 12.83 5.77
CA GLY A 556 -28.09 14.04 6.03
C GLY A 556 -27.35 15.11 6.86
N PRO A 557 -28.02 16.23 7.17
CA PRO A 557 -27.37 17.39 7.77
C PRO A 557 -27.22 17.29 9.29
N ASN A 558 -27.97 16.40 9.96
CA ASN A 558 -28.08 16.38 11.41
C ASN A 558 -26.88 15.68 12.06
N ARG A 559 -25.95 16.47 12.59
CA ARG A 559 -24.70 15.99 13.20
C ARG A 559 -24.52 16.46 14.63
N PHE A 560 -25.40 17.31 15.15
CA PHE A 560 -25.29 17.85 16.49
C PHE A 560 -26.29 17.20 17.43
N GLY A 561 -25.80 16.81 18.62
CA GLY A 561 -26.57 16.10 19.63
C GLY A 561 -27.63 16.98 20.31
N VAL A 562 -28.83 16.44 20.43
CA VAL A 562 -29.99 17.00 21.12
C VAL A 562 -30.54 15.94 22.07
N VAL A 563 -30.76 16.32 23.32
CA VAL A 563 -31.42 15.47 24.32
C VAL A 563 -32.93 15.52 24.08
N GLY A 564 -33.51 14.37 23.76
CA GLY A 564 -34.95 14.23 23.54
C GLY A 564 -35.77 14.28 24.83
N ALA A 565 -37.09 14.32 24.71
CA ALA A 565 -38.00 14.28 25.87
C ALA A 565 -37.90 12.97 26.68
N ASP A 566 -37.40 11.91 26.06
CA ASP A 566 -37.09 10.62 26.68
C ASP A 566 -35.68 10.59 27.30
N GLY A 567 -34.96 11.72 27.30
CA GLY A 567 -33.61 11.86 27.84
C GLY A 567 -32.51 11.34 26.93
N VAL A 568 -32.80 10.66 25.82
CA VAL A 568 -31.75 10.09 24.97
C VAL A 568 -31.08 11.19 24.14
N LEU A 569 -29.75 11.19 24.08
CA LEU A 569 -28.97 12.06 23.20
C LEU A 569 -29.01 11.53 21.76
N ARG A 570 -29.64 12.30 20.85
CA ARG A 570 -29.73 11.98 19.42
C ARG A 570 -29.17 13.08 18.55
N PHE A 571 -28.54 12.72 17.43
CA PHE A 571 -28.06 13.68 16.44
C PHE A 571 -29.21 14.12 15.54
N SER A 572 -29.91 15.19 15.95
CA SER A 572 -31.09 15.71 15.25
C SER A 572 -31.01 17.20 14.90
N ALA A 573 -29.91 17.88 15.21
CA ALA A 573 -29.69 19.27 14.84
C ALA A 573 -28.63 19.40 13.73
N PRO A 574 -28.84 20.30 12.74
CA PRO A 574 -27.90 20.51 11.63
C PRO A 574 -26.73 21.41 12.00
N ASP A 575 -26.85 22.18 13.07
CA ASP A 575 -25.85 23.13 13.53
C ASP A 575 -25.75 23.18 15.06
N ALA A 576 -24.71 23.85 15.56
CA ALA A 576 -24.47 24.01 16.98
C ALA A 576 -25.52 24.88 17.69
N ALA A 577 -26.29 25.70 16.98
CA ALA A 577 -27.31 26.56 17.60
C ALA A 577 -28.54 25.77 18.04
N GLY A 578 -28.89 24.71 17.29
CA GLY A 578 -29.95 23.77 17.66
C GLY A 578 -29.55 22.65 18.63
N ALA A 579 -28.27 22.57 19.02
CA ALA A 579 -27.73 21.49 19.83
C ALA A 579 -27.95 21.69 21.34
N THR A 580 -28.03 20.60 22.11
CA THR A 580 -28.01 20.68 23.58
C THR A 580 -26.63 21.14 24.06
N ARG A 581 -26.60 22.17 24.91
CA ARG A 581 -25.37 22.66 25.56
C ARG A 581 -25.03 21.80 26.76
N PHE A 582 -23.76 21.49 26.94
CA PHE A 582 -23.24 20.82 28.13
C PHE A 582 -22.11 21.65 28.76
N SER A 583 -22.02 21.71 30.09
CA SER A 583 -20.78 22.05 30.77
C SER A 583 -19.89 20.80 30.81
N ARG A 584 -18.64 20.95 30.35
CA ARG A 584 -17.60 19.93 30.43
C ARG A 584 -16.92 20.02 31.80
N GLU A 585 -17.17 19.05 32.66
CA GLU A 585 -16.51 18.93 33.97
C GLU A 585 -15.34 17.95 33.86
N VAL A 586 -14.11 18.41 34.11
CA VAL A 586 -12.93 17.52 34.16
C VAL A 586 -12.86 16.90 35.55
N LEU A 587 -13.18 15.61 35.65
CA LEU A 587 -13.18 14.84 36.90
C LEU A 587 -11.77 14.40 37.30
N ALA A 588 -10.93 14.11 36.29
CA ALA A 588 -9.51 13.87 36.46
C ALA A 588 -8.75 14.36 35.22
N GLY A 589 -7.74 15.20 35.42
CA GLY A 589 -6.88 15.70 34.36
C GLY A 589 -5.87 14.63 33.92
N GLY A 590 -5.88 14.27 32.64
CA GLY A 590 -5.02 13.21 32.11
C GLY A 590 -3.55 13.58 32.18
N VAL A 591 -3.23 14.82 31.78
CA VAL A 591 -1.87 15.37 31.83
C VAL A 591 -1.35 15.41 33.26
N ASP A 592 -2.17 15.85 34.22
CA ASP A 592 -1.79 15.89 35.64
C ASP A 592 -1.48 14.50 36.20
N ALA A 593 -2.27 13.49 35.83
CA ALA A 593 -2.03 12.10 36.22
C ALA A 593 -0.71 11.55 35.63
N ALA A 594 -0.43 11.85 34.36
CA ALA A 594 0.82 11.45 33.72
C ALA A 594 2.04 12.15 34.35
N VAL A 595 1.94 13.45 34.62
CA VAL A 595 2.94 14.22 35.36
C VAL A 595 3.19 13.63 36.75
N ALA A 596 2.12 13.28 37.49
CA ALA A 596 2.23 12.67 38.80
C ALA A 596 2.93 11.29 38.77
N ALA A 597 2.63 10.48 37.75
CA ALA A 597 3.29 9.18 37.54
C ALA A 597 4.79 9.36 37.23
N ALA A 598 5.12 10.32 36.36
CA ALA A 598 6.48 10.65 35.93
C ALA A 598 7.34 11.28 37.03
N LYS A 599 6.72 12.03 37.95
CA LYS A 599 7.43 12.70 39.05
C LYS A 599 8.12 11.67 39.96
N GLY A 600 9.43 11.85 40.14
CA GLY A 600 10.28 10.97 40.94
C GLY A 600 10.50 9.57 40.34
N ALA A 601 10.09 9.33 39.09
CA ALA A 601 10.58 8.17 38.34
C ALA A 601 11.99 8.47 37.80
N ASP A 602 12.82 7.45 37.66
CA ASP A 602 14.17 7.57 37.08
C ASP A 602 14.10 7.92 35.59
N THR A 603 13.04 7.45 34.92
CA THR A 603 12.74 7.70 33.51
C THR A 603 11.22 7.72 33.32
N ALA A 604 10.75 8.63 32.46
CA ALA A 604 9.38 8.60 31.94
C ALA A 604 9.40 8.14 30.48
N VAL A 605 8.63 7.10 30.16
CA VAL A 605 8.36 6.62 28.80
C VAL A 605 6.97 7.11 28.41
N VAL A 606 6.90 8.02 27.44
CA VAL A 606 5.64 8.60 26.95
C VAL A 606 5.29 7.96 25.62
N VAL A 607 4.16 7.26 25.55
CA VAL A 607 3.69 6.56 24.34
C VAL A 607 2.52 7.33 23.72
N VAL A 608 2.78 7.91 22.54
CA VAL A 608 1.86 8.77 21.77
C VAL A 608 1.87 8.36 20.31
N GLY A 609 0.91 8.82 19.53
CA GLY A 609 0.89 8.56 18.09
C GLY A 609 -0.52 8.58 17.51
N SER A 610 -0.83 7.59 16.67
CA SER A 610 -2.06 7.54 15.90
C SER A 610 -3.00 6.42 16.34
N MET A 611 -4.28 6.59 15.99
CA MET A 611 -5.25 5.51 15.94
C MET A 611 -5.43 5.10 14.45
N PRO A 612 -5.11 3.84 14.07
CA PRO A 612 -5.05 3.38 12.66
C PRO A 612 -6.31 3.60 11.83
N PHE A 613 -7.50 3.63 12.44
CA PHE A 613 -8.75 3.85 11.70
C PHE A 613 -9.16 5.33 11.59
N ILE A 614 -8.56 6.22 12.38
CA ILE A 614 -9.00 7.62 12.51
C ILE A 614 -8.06 8.59 11.81
N ASN A 615 -6.75 8.43 12.03
CA ASN A 615 -5.77 9.42 11.61
C ASN A 615 -5.50 9.37 10.10
N GLY A 616 -5.66 8.21 9.47
CA GLY A 616 -5.62 7.93 8.04
C GLY A 616 -5.96 6.46 7.84
N ARG A 617 -6.67 6.09 6.76
CA ARG A 617 -6.95 4.69 6.40
C ARG A 617 -7.43 4.61 4.96
N GLU A 618 -7.76 3.42 4.49
CA GLU A 618 -8.56 3.24 3.27
C GLU A 618 -9.82 4.13 3.27
N ASP A 619 -10.08 4.84 2.17
CA ASP A 619 -11.18 5.82 2.01
C ASP A 619 -11.05 7.11 2.86
N ASN A 620 -9.91 7.36 3.51
CA ASN A 620 -9.70 8.56 4.32
C ASN A 620 -8.21 8.98 4.40
N ASP A 621 -7.83 9.97 3.59
CA ASP A 621 -6.51 10.61 3.67
C ASP A 621 -6.36 11.49 4.90
N ARG A 622 -5.10 11.71 5.33
CA ARG A 622 -4.76 12.59 6.45
C ARG A 622 -4.89 14.05 6.02
N ALA A 623 -5.52 14.87 6.86
CA ALA A 623 -5.57 16.32 6.63
C ALA A 623 -4.25 17.03 7.00
N SER A 624 -3.45 16.43 7.88
CA SER A 624 -2.18 16.98 8.37
C SER A 624 -1.22 15.87 8.78
N THR A 625 0.08 16.17 8.75
CA THR A 625 1.12 15.27 9.26
C THR A 625 1.46 15.47 10.74
N GLU A 626 0.90 16.48 11.40
CA GLU A 626 1.21 16.81 12.81
C GLU A 626 0.68 15.75 13.80
N LEU A 627 1.32 15.68 14.98
CA LEU A 627 0.77 14.95 16.12
C LEU A 627 -0.44 15.70 16.68
N ALA A 628 -1.40 14.99 17.26
CA ALA A 628 -2.51 15.62 17.96
C ALA A 628 -2.00 16.65 19.00
N PRO A 629 -2.46 17.92 18.98
CA PRO A 629 -1.95 18.96 19.88
C PRO A 629 -2.03 18.58 21.37
N ALA A 630 -3.09 17.89 21.79
CA ALA A 630 -3.23 17.41 23.16
C ALA A 630 -2.15 16.39 23.56
N GLN A 631 -1.74 15.50 22.64
CA GLN A 631 -0.68 14.54 22.88
C GLN A 631 0.70 15.23 22.93
N MET A 632 0.93 16.25 22.10
CA MET A 632 2.16 17.03 22.18
C MET A 632 2.24 17.82 23.50
N ALA A 633 1.15 18.44 23.94
CA ALA A 633 1.08 19.11 25.24
C ALA A 633 1.33 18.14 26.41
N LEU A 634 0.85 16.90 26.32
CA LEU A 634 1.17 15.84 27.28
C LEU A 634 2.69 15.54 27.32
N VAL A 635 3.33 15.39 26.16
CA VAL A 635 4.79 15.18 26.06
C VAL A 635 5.54 16.32 26.74
N ASP A 636 5.21 17.57 26.43
CA ASP A 636 5.85 18.75 27.00
C ASP A 636 5.70 18.81 28.53
N ALA A 637 4.50 18.53 29.04
CA ALA A 637 4.21 18.54 30.47
C ALA A 637 4.97 17.44 31.24
N VAL A 638 4.99 16.20 30.71
CA VAL A 638 5.73 15.09 31.31
C VAL A 638 7.23 15.37 31.30
N ARG A 639 7.76 15.88 30.18
CA ARG A 639 9.17 16.26 30.02
C ARG A 639 9.58 17.37 30.99
N ALA A 640 8.72 18.36 31.21
CA ALA A 640 8.95 19.40 32.22
C ALA A 640 9.00 18.82 33.65
N ALA A 641 8.21 17.80 33.95
CA ALA A 641 8.21 17.12 35.25
C ALA A 641 9.36 16.12 35.43
N ASN A 642 9.83 15.51 34.33
CA ASN A 642 10.92 14.54 34.31
C ASN A 642 11.83 14.74 33.08
N PRO A 643 13.02 15.34 33.22
CA PRO A 643 13.92 15.59 32.10
C PRO A 643 14.52 14.32 31.49
N ASN A 644 14.41 13.15 32.16
CA ASN A 644 14.80 11.84 31.60
C ASN A 644 13.59 11.21 30.88
N THR A 645 13.01 11.95 29.92
CA THR A 645 11.85 11.49 29.16
C THR A 645 12.28 10.83 27.84
N VAL A 646 11.75 9.63 27.59
CA VAL A 646 11.82 8.94 26.30
C VAL A 646 10.42 8.93 25.71
N VAL A 647 10.28 9.41 24.48
CA VAL A 647 9.02 9.34 23.74
C VAL A 647 9.07 8.14 22.78
N VAL A 648 8.03 7.32 22.83
CA VAL A 648 7.74 6.29 21.83
C VAL A 648 6.59 6.81 20.98
N VAL A 649 6.87 7.03 19.70
CA VAL A 649 5.87 7.38 18.70
C VAL A 649 5.38 6.08 18.08
N GLU A 650 4.20 5.62 18.48
CA GLU A 650 3.52 4.46 17.90
C GLU A 650 2.49 4.96 16.87
N ASN A 651 2.89 4.99 15.59
CA ASN A 651 2.02 5.48 14.54
C ASN A 651 2.28 4.82 13.17
N SER A 652 1.23 4.88 12.35
CA SER A 652 1.17 4.35 10.99
C SER A 652 1.91 5.20 9.94
N TYR A 653 2.34 6.42 10.30
CA TYR A 653 2.69 7.46 9.33
C TYR A 653 3.85 8.36 9.79
N PRO A 654 4.53 9.10 8.88
CA PRO A 654 5.41 10.19 9.28
C PRO A 654 4.67 11.25 10.12
N THR A 655 5.29 11.69 11.21
CA THR A 655 4.76 12.76 12.07
C THR A 655 5.77 13.89 12.23
N THR A 656 5.29 15.12 12.08
CA THR A 656 6.10 16.34 12.01
C THR A 656 6.13 17.13 13.32
N GLY A 657 6.95 18.18 13.39
CA GLY A 657 7.01 19.12 14.52
C GLY A 657 7.93 18.76 15.70
N TRP A 658 8.63 17.61 15.69
CA TRP A 658 9.46 17.15 16.81
C TRP A 658 10.70 18.00 17.14
N ASP A 659 11.13 18.84 16.21
CA ASP A 659 12.25 19.76 16.37
C ASP A 659 11.98 20.87 17.40
N ALA A 660 10.71 21.20 17.65
CA ALA A 660 10.32 22.23 18.61
C ALA A 660 10.29 21.79 20.10
N HIS A 661 10.38 20.48 20.39
CA HIS A 661 9.99 19.93 21.71
C HIS A 661 11.12 19.39 22.62
N ASP A 662 12.41 19.57 22.26
CA ASP A 662 13.59 19.26 23.10
C ASP A 662 13.49 17.95 23.93
N VAL A 663 13.01 16.89 23.26
CA VAL A 663 12.89 15.54 23.80
C VAL A 663 14.25 14.84 23.69
N PRO A 664 14.82 14.26 24.77
CA PRO A 664 16.15 13.66 24.70
C PRO A 664 16.18 12.26 24.05
N GLY A 665 15.10 11.47 24.18
CA GLY A 665 14.98 10.16 23.54
C GLY A 665 13.72 10.06 22.70
N LEU A 666 13.84 9.69 21.42
CA LEU A 666 12.71 9.51 20.51
C LEU A 666 12.86 8.19 19.77
N LEU A 667 11.92 7.27 20.02
CA LEU A 667 11.76 6.02 19.29
C LEU A 667 10.52 6.11 18.42
N TRP A 668 10.57 5.50 17.24
CA TRP A 668 9.40 5.29 16.39
C TRP A 668 9.16 3.79 16.20
N THR A 669 7.90 3.40 16.27
CA THR A 669 7.40 2.08 15.92
C THR A 669 6.10 2.24 15.14
N THR A 670 5.89 1.39 14.14
CA THR A 670 4.54 1.15 13.62
C THR A 670 3.65 0.48 14.67
N HIS A 671 2.35 0.33 14.39
CA HIS A 671 1.53 -0.64 15.14
C HIS A 671 2.06 -2.04 14.83
N ALA A 672 2.82 -2.61 15.77
CA ALA A 672 3.75 -3.71 15.48
C ALA A 672 3.16 -5.11 15.75
N GLY A 673 1.83 -5.20 15.77
CA GLY A 673 1.10 -6.43 16.06
C GLY A 673 1.16 -6.85 17.53
N GLN A 674 0.88 -8.14 17.77
CA GLN A 674 0.59 -8.70 19.10
C GLN A 674 1.76 -8.64 20.11
N GLU A 675 3.00 -8.47 19.63
CA GLU A 675 4.24 -8.48 20.43
C GLU A 675 4.88 -7.09 20.60
N THR A 676 4.15 -6.01 20.25
CA THR A 676 4.66 -4.62 20.29
C THR A 676 5.32 -4.28 21.63
N GLY A 677 4.69 -4.61 22.76
CA GLY A 677 5.20 -4.29 24.09
C GLY A 677 6.50 -5.01 24.45
N HIS A 678 6.62 -6.30 24.16
CA HIS A 678 7.87 -7.04 24.37
C HIS A 678 9.00 -6.50 23.49
N ALA A 679 8.71 -6.22 22.22
CA ALA A 679 9.67 -5.65 21.30
C ALA A 679 10.17 -4.27 21.75
N LEU A 680 9.25 -3.40 22.20
CA LEU A 680 9.61 -2.10 22.77
C LEU A 680 10.44 -2.27 24.04
N ALA A 681 10.09 -3.20 24.93
CA ALA A 681 10.89 -3.47 26.12
C ALA A 681 12.31 -3.95 25.77
N ASP A 682 12.44 -4.86 24.81
CA ASP A 682 13.75 -5.35 24.33
C ASP A 682 14.64 -4.20 23.85
N VAL A 683 14.07 -3.23 23.13
CA VAL A 683 14.80 -2.05 22.65
C VAL A 683 15.04 -1.04 23.77
N LEU A 684 14.04 -0.71 24.59
CA LEU A 684 14.15 0.25 25.68
C LEU A 684 15.25 -0.15 26.66
N PHE A 685 15.34 -1.43 27.05
CA PHE A 685 16.36 -1.94 27.97
C PHE A 685 17.66 -2.39 27.28
N GLY A 686 17.69 -2.36 25.94
CA GLY A 686 18.87 -2.68 25.16
C GLY A 686 19.25 -4.15 25.12
N ASP A 687 18.27 -5.04 25.34
CA ASP A 687 18.39 -6.47 25.00
C ASP A 687 18.46 -6.66 23.48
N ARG A 688 17.84 -5.74 22.74
CA ARG A 688 18.02 -5.54 21.31
C ARG A 688 18.57 -4.14 21.05
N ASN A 689 19.58 -4.07 20.21
CA ASN A 689 20.09 -2.80 19.69
C ASN A 689 19.20 -2.37 18.50
N PRO A 690 18.58 -1.16 18.54
CA PRO A 690 17.74 -0.71 17.44
C PRO A 690 18.55 -0.63 16.14
N SER A 691 17.95 -1.12 15.06
CA SER A 691 18.59 -1.19 13.74
C SER A 691 17.65 -0.83 12.59
N GLY A 692 16.38 -0.52 12.87
CA GLY A 692 15.43 -0.06 11.88
C GLY A 692 15.88 1.26 11.24
N ARG A 693 15.47 1.48 9.99
CA ARG A 693 15.75 2.70 9.23
C ARG A 693 14.50 3.20 8.53
N LEU A 694 14.24 4.50 8.60
CA LEU A 694 13.09 5.12 7.95
C LEU A 694 13.05 4.78 6.46
N THR A 695 11.86 4.42 5.97
CA THR A 695 11.61 4.10 4.55
C THR A 695 10.90 5.22 3.79
N GLN A 696 10.65 6.33 4.46
CA GLN A 696 10.08 7.57 3.94
C GLN A 696 10.83 8.77 4.50
N THR A 697 10.82 9.86 3.74
CA THR A 697 11.28 11.16 4.18
C THR A 697 10.25 11.74 5.15
N TRP A 698 10.68 12.05 6.38
CA TRP A 698 9.87 12.82 7.32
C TRP A 698 10.14 14.30 7.07
N TYR A 699 9.16 14.98 6.46
CA TYR A 699 9.22 16.40 6.20
C TYR A 699 9.18 17.22 7.50
N ALA A 700 9.60 18.48 7.45
CA ALA A 700 9.55 19.35 8.64
C ALA A 700 8.12 19.77 8.99
N SER A 701 7.27 20.00 7.99
CA SER A 701 5.86 20.40 8.15
C SER A 701 5.06 20.20 6.85
N ASP A 702 3.75 20.46 6.93
CA ASP A 702 2.85 20.39 5.77
C ASP A 702 3.02 21.54 4.77
N ALA A 703 3.61 22.67 5.19
CA ALA A 703 3.60 23.95 4.45
C ALA A 703 4.34 23.92 3.09
N GLY A 704 5.10 22.86 2.81
CA GLY A 704 5.82 22.68 1.55
C GLY A 704 5.35 21.48 0.72
N LEU A 705 4.33 20.75 1.16
CA LEU A 705 3.82 19.59 0.42
C LEU A 705 2.92 20.06 -0.74
N PRO A 706 3.07 19.50 -1.96
CA PRO A 706 2.22 19.82 -3.11
C PRO A 706 0.80 19.29 -2.91
N SER A 707 -0.07 19.36 -3.93
CA SER A 707 -1.32 18.61 -3.88
C SER A 707 -1.03 17.11 -3.77
N ILE A 708 -1.86 16.37 -3.02
CA ILE A 708 -1.75 14.89 -3.01
C ILE A 708 -1.97 14.32 -4.42
N LEU A 709 -2.62 15.03 -5.33
CA LEU A 709 -2.82 14.62 -6.72
C LEU A 709 -1.67 15.00 -7.67
N ASP A 710 -0.60 15.64 -7.18
CA ASP A 710 0.56 15.95 -8.00
C ASP A 710 1.55 14.77 -8.03
N TYR A 711 1.47 13.96 -9.09
CA TYR A 711 2.30 12.75 -9.28
C TYR A 711 3.61 12.99 -10.05
N ASP A 712 3.85 14.18 -10.60
CA ASP A 712 5.17 14.53 -11.15
C ASP A 712 6.15 14.89 -10.03
N ILE A 713 6.68 13.86 -9.36
CA ILE A 713 7.59 14.00 -8.22
C ILE A 713 8.88 14.75 -8.56
N ALA A 714 9.30 14.73 -9.84
CA ALA A 714 10.48 15.45 -10.28
C ALA A 714 10.23 16.96 -10.31
N LYS A 715 9.03 17.36 -10.76
CA LYS A 715 8.63 18.75 -10.80
C LYS A 715 8.27 19.30 -9.42
N THR A 716 7.57 18.53 -8.60
CA THR A 716 7.16 18.95 -7.25
C THR A 716 8.28 18.84 -6.21
N GLY A 717 9.37 18.14 -6.53
CA GLY A 717 10.47 17.95 -5.57
C GLY A 717 10.08 17.02 -4.42
N MET A 718 9.32 15.96 -4.70
CA MET A 718 8.86 15.00 -3.70
C MET A 718 9.81 13.81 -3.56
N THR A 719 9.69 13.11 -2.42
CA THR A 719 10.59 12.01 -1.97
C THR A 719 12.04 12.45 -1.80
N TYR A 720 12.87 11.61 -1.19
CA TYR A 720 14.32 11.86 -1.11
C TYR A 720 15.00 11.99 -2.49
N GLN A 721 14.37 11.51 -3.58
CA GLN A 721 14.96 11.53 -4.92
C GLN A 721 15.01 12.95 -5.53
N TYR A 722 14.08 13.83 -5.15
CA TYR A 722 13.94 15.17 -5.73
C TYR A 722 13.75 16.28 -4.69
N TYR A 723 13.58 15.94 -3.41
CA TYR A 723 13.43 16.93 -2.34
C TYR A 723 14.75 17.65 -2.04
N ARG A 724 14.70 18.98 -2.14
CA ARG A 724 15.86 19.88 -1.93
C ARG A 724 15.77 20.70 -0.64
N GLY A 725 14.72 20.51 0.14
CA GLY A 725 14.60 21.09 1.48
C GLY A 725 15.36 20.26 2.52
N THR A 726 15.24 20.67 3.78
CA THR A 726 15.83 19.93 4.91
C THR A 726 14.75 19.05 5.54
N PRO A 727 14.88 17.71 5.48
CA PRO A 727 13.92 16.83 6.14
C PRO A 727 14.12 16.86 7.66
N LEU A 728 13.04 16.64 8.41
CA LEU A 728 13.09 16.41 9.86
C LEU A 728 13.89 15.14 10.16
N TYR A 729 13.57 14.06 9.45
CA TYR A 729 14.39 12.85 9.40
C TYR A 729 14.45 12.34 7.95
N PRO A 730 15.64 12.12 7.38
CA PRO A 730 15.79 11.74 5.99
C PRO A 730 15.47 10.25 5.76
N PHE A 731 15.11 9.90 4.52
CA PHE A 731 15.06 8.50 4.08
C PHE A 731 16.34 7.74 4.48
N GLY A 732 16.18 6.53 5.02
CA GLY A 732 17.27 5.68 5.47
C GLY A 732 17.85 6.03 6.84
N TYR A 733 17.30 7.01 7.55
CA TYR A 733 17.78 7.43 8.87
C TYR A 733 17.38 6.47 10.00
N GLY A 734 18.26 6.34 10.99
CA GLY A 734 18.02 5.64 12.24
C GLY A 734 19.32 5.53 13.04
N LEU A 735 19.25 5.66 14.35
CA LEU A 735 20.39 5.57 15.26
C LEU A 735 20.53 4.15 15.82
N SER A 736 21.65 3.90 16.48
CA SER A 736 21.97 2.65 17.17
C SER A 736 22.52 2.94 18.57
N TYR A 737 22.49 1.96 19.46
CA TYR A 737 23.20 2.01 20.75
C TYR A 737 24.71 1.77 20.63
N THR A 738 25.20 1.53 19.41
CA THR A 738 26.62 1.51 19.09
C THR A 738 26.93 2.47 17.94
N SER A 739 28.21 2.65 17.61
CA SER A 739 28.65 3.48 16.50
C SER A 739 29.33 2.64 15.42
N PHE A 740 29.18 3.06 14.17
CA PHE A 740 29.79 2.39 13.03
C PHE A 740 30.66 3.37 12.22
N ARG A 741 31.90 2.96 11.98
CA ARG A 741 32.82 3.66 11.08
C ARG A 741 32.89 2.93 9.73
N TYR A 742 32.76 3.71 8.66
CA TYR A 742 32.80 3.23 7.28
C TYR A 742 34.14 3.66 6.69
N ASP A 743 34.99 2.68 6.39
CA ASP A 743 36.33 2.90 5.86
C ASP A 743 36.48 2.20 4.50
N ASN A 744 37.57 2.52 3.79
CA ASN A 744 38.04 1.78 2.61
C ASN A 744 36.96 1.63 1.50
N VAL A 745 36.11 2.64 1.35
CA VAL A 745 35.06 2.68 0.33
C VAL A 745 35.70 2.74 -1.05
N ARG A 746 35.46 1.72 -1.88
CA ARG A 746 36.11 1.57 -3.20
C ARG A 746 35.21 0.90 -4.22
N VAL A 747 35.31 1.32 -5.47
CA VAL A 747 34.74 0.63 -6.62
C VAL A 747 35.75 -0.37 -7.18
N ASP A 748 35.29 -1.51 -7.68
CA ASP A 748 36.15 -2.48 -8.37
C ASP A 748 36.70 -1.95 -9.70
N ARG A 749 35.95 -1.06 -10.35
CA ARG A 749 36.36 -0.37 -11.58
C ARG A 749 35.78 1.06 -11.64
N PRO A 750 36.54 2.05 -12.11
CA PRO A 750 36.06 3.41 -12.31
C PRO A 750 35.38 3.63 -13.67
N VAL A 751 35.43 2.63 -14.56
CA VAL A 751 34.80 2.67 -15.89
C VAL A 751 34.06 1.36 -16.14
N THR A 752 32.83 1.43 -16.65
CA THR A 752 32.00 0.29 -17.04
C THR A 752 31.29 0.56 -18.36
N THR A 753 30.79 -0.49 -19.03
CA THR A 753 29.88 -0.35 -20.18
C THR A 753 28.42 -0.41 -19.71
N ALA A 754 27.46 -0.11 -20.59
CA ALA A 754 26.02 -0.21 -20.31
C ALA A 754 25.56 -1.59 -19.79
N ASN A 755 26.27 -2.66 -20.18
CA ASN A 755 25.97 -4.04 -19.76
C ASN A 755 26.90 -4.54 -18.65
N GLY A 756 27.80 -3.68 -18.15
CA GLY A 756 28.75 -4.05 -17.12
C GLY A 756 28.13 -4.08 -15.72
N VAL A 757 28.94 -4.43 -14.74
CA VAL A 757 28.56 -4.55 -13.34
C VAL A 757 29.57 -3.79 -12.50
N VAL A 758 29.12 -2.90 -11.64
CA VAL A 758 29.97 -2.15 -10.71
C VAL A 758 29.80 -2.74 -9.32
N ARG A 759 30.91 -3.00 -8.62
CA ARG A 759 30.89 -3.44 -7.23
C ARG A 759 31.52 -2.41 -6.33
N VAL A 760 30.76 -1.92 -5.36
CA VAL A 760 31.23 -1.02 -4.30
C VAL A 760 31.50 -1.85 -3.06
N ARG A 761 32.73 -1.78 -2.53
CA ARG A 761 33.11 -2.42 -1.27
C ARG A 761 33.31 -1.37 -0.19
N VAL A 762 32.84 -1.65 1.01
CA VAL A 762 33.01 -0.81 2.21
C VAL A 762 33.31 -1.67 3.41
N ASP A 763 34.27 -1.25 4.22
CA ASP A 763 34.58 -1.89 5.49
C ASP A 763 33.79 -1.18 6.59
N VAL A 764 32.87 -1.90 7.24
CA VAL A 764 32.04 -1.43 8.34
C VAL A 764 32.64 -1.96 9.64
N THR A 765 33.12 -1.06 10.48
CA THR A 765 33.68 -1.39 11.80
C THR A 765 32.73 -0.90 12.88
N ASN A 766 32.31 -1.79 13.78
CA ASN A 766 31.59 -1.39 14.99
C ASN A 766 32.60 -0.83 15.99
N THR A 767 32.51 0.48 16.25
CA THR A 767 33.46 1.22 17.10
C THR A 767 32.99 1.38 18.53
N GLY A 768 31.80 0.88 18.87
CA GLY A 768 31.31 0.89 20.25
C GLY A 768 31.53 -0.42 20.99
N SER A 769 30.84 -0.54 22.13
CA SER A 769 30.98 -1.65 23.09
C SER A 769 29.81 -2.64 23.06
N ARG A 770 28.87 -2.48 22.14
CA ARG A 770 27.69 -3.34 21.98
C ARG A 770 27.65 -3.91 20.57
N ASP A 771 27.21 -5.15 20.46
CA ASP A 771 26.85 -5.73 19.17
C ASP A 771 25.71 -4.91 18.56
N GLY A 772 25.67 -4.84 17.23
CA GLY A 772 24.64 -4.09 16.52
C GLY A 772 24.64 -4.39 15.03
N ALA A 773 23.58 -3.95 14.37
CA ALA A 773 23.44 -4.01 12.93
C ALA A 773 23.35 -2.61 12.34
N ASP A 774 23.89 -2.45 11.13
CA ASP A 774 23.79 -1.22 10.36
C ASP A 774 23.32 -1.51 8.93
N VAL A 775 22.74 -0.53 8.26
CA VAL A 775 22.26 -0.64 6.87
C VAL A 775 23.13 0.22 5.97
N VAL A 776 24.03 -0.43 5.24
CA VAL A 776 24.88 0.26 4.26
C VAL A 776 24.04 0.56 3.02
N GLN A 777 23.93 1.84 2.66
CA GLN A 777 23.10 2.30 1.53
C GLN A 777 23.99 2.84 0.42
N LEU A 778 23.72 2.43 -0.83
CA LEU A 778 24.39 2.93 -2.02
C LEU A 778 23.39 3.64 -2.93
N TYR A 779 23.64 4.93 -3.13
CA TYR A 779 22.90 5.78 -4.04
C TYR A 779 23.68 6.07 -5.30
N THR A 780 22.97 6.36 -6.38
CA THR A 780 23.57 6.94 -7.58
C THR A 780 22.90 8.22 -8.00
N SER A 781 23.68 9.12 -8.61
CA SER A 781 23.16 10.26 -9.35
C SER A 781 23.98 10.46 -10.63
N ALA A 782 23.31 10.78 -11.73
CA ALA A 782 23.99 11.11 -12.97
C ALA A 782 24.56 12.55 -12.86
N ARG A 783 25.81 12.78 -13.28
CA ARG A 783 26.38 14.14 -13.41
C ARG A 783 26.20 14.66 -14.82
N ASP A 784 26.55 13.82 -15.79
CA ASP A 784 26.43 14.12 -17.21
C ASP A 784 25.12 13.53 -17.76
N GLY A 785 24.81 13.79 -19.03
CA GLY A 785 23.61 13.27 -19.69
C GLY A 785 22.48 14.29 -19.83
N ARG A 786 21.60 14.04 -20.80
CA ARG A 786 20.49 14.92 -21.23
C ARG A 786 19.23 14.70 -20.41
N ALA A 787 18.94 13.47 -20.02
CA ALA A 787 17.73 13.17 -19.27
C ALA A 787 17.66 13.96 -17.95
N PRO A 788 16.48 14.51 -17.55
CA PRO A 788 16.27 15.01 -16.20
C PRO A 788 16.68 13.98 -15.15
N LYS A 789 17.38 14.43 -14.11
CA LYS A 789 18.11 13.57 -13.17
C LYS A 789 17.46 13.65 -11.80
N ALA A 790 17.24 12.49 -11.19
CA ALA A 790 17.03 12.43 -9.75
C ALA A 790 18.32 12.87 -9.04
N ASP A 791 18.17 13.60 -7.95
CA ASP A 791 19.31 14.09 -7.15
C ASP A 791 20.01 12.88 -6.49
N LYS A 792 19.27 11.83 -6.14
CA LYS A 792 19.75 10.51 -5.69
C LYS A 792 18.75 9.41 -6.05
N ARG A 793 19.23 8.19 -6.30
CA ARG A 793 18.44 6.95 -6.37
C ARG A 793 19.15 5.82 -5.65
N LEU A 794 18.49 5.11 -4.75
CA LEU A 794 19.00 3.92 -4.10
C LEU A 794 19.21 2.82 -5.16
N ARG A 795 20.39 2.22 -5.18
CA ARG A 795 20.76 1.17 -6.14
C ARG A 795 21.10 -0.15 -5.48
N ALA A 796 21.54 -0.12 -4.23
CA ALA A 796 21.76 -1.31 -3.43
C ALA A 796 21.78 -0.95 -1.94
N PHE A 797 21.42 -1.91 -1.11
CA PHE A 797 21.62 -1.83 0.33
C PHE A 797 21.99 -3.21 0.89
N GLN A 798 22.58 -3.22 2.08
CA GLN A 798 22.80 -4.45 2.84
C GLN A 798 22.75 -4.14 4.33
N LYS A 799 21.84 -4.81 5.05
CA LYS A 799 21.89 -4.88 6.51
C LYS A 799 23.02 -5.83 6.92
N VAL A 800 23.86 -5.40 7.86
CA VAL A 800 25.02 -6.17 8.30
C VAL A 800 25.13 -6.14 9.82
N GLU A 801 25.18 -7.32 10.43
CA GLU A 801 25.51 -7.47 11.84
C GLU A 801 27.02 -7.39 12.04
N VAL A 802 27.46 -6.52 12.94
CA VAL A 802 28.87 -6.31 13.26
C VAL A 802 29.03 -6.36 14.78
N PRO A 803 29.62 -7.43 15.34
CA PRO A 803 29.89 -7.50 16.77
C PRO A 803 30.79 -6.36 17.26
N ALA A 804 30.74 -6.03 18.55
CA ALA A 804 31.52 -4.95 19.15
C ALA A 804 33.02 -5.07 18.82
N GLY A 805 33.62 -3.98 18.35
CA GLY A 805 35.04 -3.93 17.97
C GLY A 805 35.40 -4.69 16.69
N GLN A 806 34.48 -5.42 16.07
CA GLN A 806 34.73 -6.19 14.85
C GLN A 806 34.52 -5.36 13.59
N ARG A 807 35.03 -5.89 12.48
CA ARG A 807 34.86 -5.34 11.12
C ARG A 807 34.24 -6.38 10.19
N ARG A 808 33.34 -5.93 9.33
CA ARG A 808 32.81 -6.69 8.18
C ARG A 808 33.00 -5.89 6.90
N THR A 809 33.27 -6.56 5.79
CA THR A 809 33.29 -5.93 4.46
C THR A 809 31.96 -6.21 3.75
N VAL A 810 31.25 -5.15 3.37
CA VAL A 810 30.02 -5.20 2.59
C VAL A 810 30.35 -5.00 1.11
N THR A 811 29.71 -5.76 0.23
CA THR A 811 29.87 -5.62 -1.24
C THR A 811 28.52 -5.37 -1.87
N LEU A 812 28.30 -4.14 -2.35
CA LEU A 812 27.09 -3.71 -3.03
C LEU A 812 27.31 -3.81 -4.54
N THR A 813 26.41 -4.51 -5.24
CA THR A 813 26.51 -4.78 -6.68
C THR A 813 25.42 -4.01 -7.43
N VAL A 814 25.81 -3.28 -8.46
CA VAL A 814 24.90 -2.54 -9.35
C VAL A 814 25.16 -2.98 -10.78
N LYS A 815 24.13 -3.48 -11.49
CA LYS A 815 24.25 -3.67 -12.94
C LYS A 815 24.10 -2.30 -13.58
N ALA A 816 24.95 -1.97 -14.57
CA ALA A 816 24.84 -0.68 -15.25
C ALA A 816 23.49 -0.51 -15.96
N ALA A 817 22.84 -1.61 -16.36
CA ALA A 817 21.47 -1.65 -16.84
C ALA A 817 20.46 -1.06 -15.83
N ASP A 818 20.70 -1.20 -14.52
CA ASP A 818 19.83 -0.66 -13.46
C ASP A 818 19.96 0.87 -13.32
N LEU A 819 20.93 1.49 -14.02
CA LEU A 819 21.07 2.94 -14.13
C LEU A 819 20.19 3.54 -15.24
N ALA A 820 19.47 2.71 -15.98
CA ALA A 820 18.66 3.16 -17.09
C ALA A 820 17.58 4.16 -16.63
N THR A 821 17.23 5.06 -17.56
CA THR A 821 16.11 5.99 -17.43
C THR A 821 15.31 5.98 -18.71
N TRP A 822 14.02 6.25 -18.61
CA TRP A 822 13.14 6.36 -19.76
C TRP A 822 13.49 7.56 -20.64
N ASP A 823 13.90 7.32 -21.88
CA ASP A 823 14.17 8.38 -22.85
C ASP A 823 12.90 8.75 -23.62
N VAL A 824 12.27 9.86 -23.22
CA VAL A 824 11.06 10.40 -23.88
C VAL A 824 11.27 10.84 -25.33
N THR A 825 12.52 11.01 -25.80
CA THR A 825 12.81 11.42 -27.19
C THR A 825 12.75 10.24 -28.17
N ARG A 826 12.97 9.02 -27.67
CA ARG A 826 13.00 7.77 -28.45
C ARG A 826 12.07 6.69 -27.91
N GLU A 827 11.35 6.97 -26.84
CA GLU A 827 10.36 6.11 -26.18
C GLU A 827 10.93 4.74 -25.81
N LYS A 828 12.08 4.74 -25.12
CA LYS A 828 12.73 3.51 -24.66
C LYS A 828 13.58 3.74 -23.41
N SER A 829 13.78 2.69 -22.61
CA SER A 829 14.74 2.71 -21.50
C SER A 829 16.18 2.72 -22.03
N VAL A 830 17.03 3.62 -21.52
CA VAL A 830 18.43 3.74 -21.94
C VAL A 830 19.36 3.98 -20.76
N VAL A 831 20.53 3.35 -20.80
CA VAL A 831 21.67 3.73 -19.96
C VAL A 831 22.45 4.81 -20.70
N GLU A 832 22.44 6.03 -20.20
CA GLU A 832 23.13 7.14 -20.85
C GLU A 832 24.63 7.15 -20.54
N GLY A 833 25.46 7.41 -21.56
CA GLY A 833 26.90 7.52 -21.37
C GLY A 833 27.29 8.78 -20.60
N GLY A 834 28.09 8.64 -19.54
CA GLY A 834 28.51 9.78 -18.72
C GLY A 834 29.13 9.40 -17.38
N ARG A 835 29.45 10.40 -16.57
CA ARG A 835 29.85 10.21 -15.17
C ARG A 835 28.63 10.07 -14.27
N TYR A 836 28.69 9.08 -13.41
CA TYR A 836 27.74 8.81 -12.35
C TYR A 836 28.46 8.88 -11.01
N ASP A 837 27.83 9.50 -10.03
CA ASP A 837 28.23 9.40 -8.64
C ASP A 837 27.68 8.12 -8.03
N PHE A 838 28.55 7.37 -7.38
CA PHE A 838 28.20 6.24 -6.52
C PHE A 838 28.49 6.67 -5.08
N SER A 839 27.43 6.95 -4.32
CA SER A 839 27.48 7.51 -2.98
C SER A 839 27.10 6.47 -1.94
N VAL A 840 28.05 6.09 -1.09
CA VAL A 840 27.79 5.26 0.10
C VAL A 840 27.42 6.17 1.26
N GLY A 841 26.29 5.90 1.89
CA GLY A 841 25.78 6.67 3.01
C GLY A 841 25.15 5.81 4.11
N ARG A 842 24.89 6.45 5.25
CA ARG A 842 24.09 5.90 6.36
C ARG A 842 22.62 6.29 6.27
N SER A 843 22.31 7.26 5.42
CA SER A 843 20.98 7.72 5.03
C SER A 843 21.11 8.52 3.72
N ALA A 844 20.01 9.02 3.17
CA ALA A 844 20.01 9.83 1.95
C ALA A 844 20.80 11.15 2.08
N THR A 845 20.99 11.65 3.31
CA THR A 845 21.69 12.92 3.57
C THR A 845 23.03 12.76 4.32
N ASP A 846 23.27 11.64 5.01
CA ASP A 846 24.58 11.31 5.61
C ASP A 846 25.42 10.45 4.65
N ILE A 847 26.05 11.10 3.67
CA ILE A 847 26.93 10.46 2.68
C ILE A 847 28.36 10.41 3.22
N VAL A 848 28.87 9.18 3.39
CA VAL A 848 30.25 8.93 3.84
C VAL A 848 31.24 9.19 2.72
N ARG A 849 30.98 8.65 1.53
CA ARG A 849 31.90 8.75 0.39
C ARG A 849 31.15 8.68 -0.93
N THR A 850 31.54 9.56 -1.85
CA THR A 850 31.14 9.51 -3.26
C THR A 850 32.32 9.11 -4.12
N LEU A 851 32.10 8.16 -5.04
CA LEU A 851 33.07 7.68 -6.01
C LEU A 851 32.51 7.91 -7.43
N PRO A 852 33.23 8.59 -8.33
CA PRO A 852 32.78 8.74 -9.70
C PRO A 852 33.02 7.44 -10.50
N VAL A 853 32.04 7.04 -11.29
CA VAL A 853 32.13 5.95 -12.26
C VAL A 853 31.71 6.47 -13.63
N VAL A 854 32.53 6.21 -14.64
CA VAL A 854 32.21 6.51 -16.04
C VAL A 854 31.48 5.32 -16.64
N VAL A 855 30.29 5.56 -17.18
CA VAL A 855 29.56 4.58 -17.99
C VAL A 855 29.81 4.91 -19.45
N ALA A 856 30.54 4.03 -20.14
CA ALA A 856 30.72 4.06 -21.58
C ALA A 856 29.48 3.48 -22.26
N ALA A 857 28.59 4.37 -22.67
CA ALA A 857 27.35 4.07 -23.39
C ALA A 857 27.01 5.22 -24.35
N ASP A 858 25.98 5.05 -25.15
CA ASP A 858 25.52 6.10 -26.05
C ASP A 858 24.90 7.27 -25.28
N ARG A 859 25.02 8.48 -25.82
CA ARG A 859 24.25 9.63 -25.34
C ARG A 859 22.85 9.64 -25.95
N ILE A 860 21.90 10.25 -25.25
CA ILE A 860 20.61 10.55 -25.86
C ILE A 860 20.86 11.62 -26.95
N PRO A 861 20.48 11.38 -28.20
CA PRO A 861 20.71 12.33 -29.29
C PRO A 861 19.85 13.59 -29.14
N ASP A 862 20.11 14.57 -30.00
CA ASP A 862 19.20 15.73 -30.15
C ASP A 862 17.78 15.27 -30.47
N ARG A 863 16.78 15.95 -29.91
CA ARG A 863 15.36 15.63 -30.15
C ARG A 863 15.02 15.97 -31.59
N ASP A 864 14.54 14.99 -32.35
CA ASP A 864 14.11 15.13 -33.73
C ASP A 864 12.60 15.35 -33.80
N LEU A 865 12.18 16.63 -33.78
CA LEU A 865 10.78 17.00 -33.92
C LEU A 865 10.27 16.89 -35.37
N GLY A 866 11.09 16.48 -36.35
CA GLY A 866 10.64 16.17 -37.71
C GLY A 866 9.80 14.90 -37.80
N LYS A 867 9.92 14.02 -36.79
CA LYS A 867 9.12 12.81 -36.63
C LYS A 867 7.86 13.09 -35.80
N PRO A 868 6.78 12.31 -35.98
CA PRO A 868 5.65 12.34 -35.06
C PRO A 868 6.14 12.18 -33.61
N THR A 869 5.86 13.17 -32.78
CA THR A 869 6.22 13.23 -31.37
C THR A 869 4.95 13.19 -30.54
N GLN A 870 4.87 12.29 -29.56
CA GLN A 870 3.75 12.25 -28.62
C GLN A 870 3.77 13.49 -27.72
N ALA A 871 2.62 14.12 -27.53
CA ALA A 871 2.51 15.34 -26.76
C ALA A 871 2.86 15.15 -25.28
N GLN A 872 2.62 13.94 -24.74
CA GLN A 872 3.00 13.56 -23.38
C GLN A 872 4.52 13.50 -23.14
N ASN A 873 5.34 13.45 -24.20
CA ASN A 873 6.79 13.35 -24.11
C ASN A 873 7.46 14.72 -23.94
N PHE A 874 6.79 15.65 -23.26
CA PHE A 874 7.32 16.96 -22.90
C PHE A 874 8.45 16.84 -21.87
N ASP A 875 9.33 17.85 -21.83
CA ASP A 875 10.37 18.00 -20.81
C ASP A 875 9.93 18.93 -19.66
N ASP A 876 8.99 19.84 -19.93
CA ASP A 876 8.33 20.70 -18.94
C ASP A 876 6.95 21.15 -19.47
N TYR A 877 6.09 21.66 -18.59
CA TYR A 877 4.72 22.05 -18.91
C TYR A 877 4.17 23.11 -17.95
N ALA A 878 3.06 23.75 -18.31
CA ALA A 878 2.22 24.48 -17.35
C ALA A 878 0.76 24.39 -17.77
N GLY A 879 -0.15 24.21 -16.82
CA GLY A 879 -1.58 24.04 -17.11
C GLY A 879 -1.88 22.81 -17.97
N VAL A 880 -1.21 21.69 -17.69
CA VAL A 880 -1.39 20.42 -18.43
C VAL A 880 -1.79 19.31 -17.48
N THR A 881 -2.77 18.53 -17.90
CA THR A 881 -3.13 17.22 -17.32
C THR A 881 -3.06 16.18 -18.43
N LEU A 882 -2.53 14.99 -18.14
CA LEU A 882 -2.52 13.91 -19.12
C LEU A 882 -3.89 13.20 -19.17
N THR A 883 -4.31 12.84 -20.37
CA THR A 883 -5.58 12.15 -20.63
C THR A 883 -5.38 11.06 -21.69
N ASP A 884 -6.31 10.14 -21.83
CA ASP A 884 -6.24 9.08 -22.81
C ASP A 884 -6.48 9.60 -24.23
N THR A 885 -5.78 9.05 -25.23
CA THR A 885 -6.05 9.38 -26.63
C THR A 885 -7.32 8.70 -27.12
N SER A 886 -7.57 7.49 -26.65
CA SER A 886 -8.77 6.70 -26.91
C SER A 886 -8.98 5.69 -25.80
N LYS A 887 -10.17 5.07 -25.77
CA LYS A 887 -10.48 4.00 -24.82
C LYS A 887 -9.63 2.75 -24.98
N SER A 888 -9.10 2.49 -26.17
CA SER A 888 -8.27 1.31 -26.45
C SER A 888 -6.78 1.54 -26.24
N GLY A 889 -6.32 2.79 -26.08
CA GLY A 889 -4.90 3.07 -25.92
C GLY A 889 -4.48 4.52 -26.20
N GLY A 890 -3.21 4.78 -25.90
CA GLY A 890 -2.55 6.08 -26.08
C GLY A 890 -2.81 7.07 -24.95
N THR A 891 -1.94 8.08 -24.88
CA THR A 891 -2.00 9.18 -23.90
C THR A 891 -1.68 10.49 -24.61
N SER A 892 -2.50 11.49 -24.33
CA SER A 892 -2.49 12.84 -24.88
C SER A 892 -2.30 13.87 -23.76
N ALA A 893 -1.89 15.08 -24.13
CA ALA A 893 -1.80 16.21 -23.20
C ALA A 893 -3.06 17.08 -23.32
N SER A 894 -3.85 17.18 -22.26
CA SER A 894 -4.92 18.16 -22.11
C SER A 894 -4.34 19.45 -21.56
N VAL A 895 -4.37 20.51 -22.37
CA VAL A 895 -3.76 21.81 -22.05
C VAL A 895 -4.86 22.82 -21.80
N ALA A 896 -4.79 23.52 -20.66
CA ALA A 896 -5.71 24.61 -20.31
C ALA A 896 -5.41 25.89 -21.11
N ALA A 897 -6.31 26.87 -21.07
CA ALA A 897 -6.07 28.20 -21.61
C ALA A 897 -4.83 28.84 -20.96
N GLY A 898 -3.92 29.38 -21.77
CA GLY A 898 -2.61 29.89 -21.31
C GLY A 898 -1.60 28.79 -20.97
N GLY A 899 -1.95 27.51 -21.11
CA GLY A 899 -1.08 26.38 -20.86
C GLY A 899 0.01 26.22 -21.92
N ARG A 900 1.07 25.50 -21.55
CA ARG A 900 2.23 25.25 -22.42
C ARG A 900 2.81 23.85 -22.29
N LEU A 901 3.39 23.38 -23.39
CA LEU A 901 4.24 22.19 -23.47
C LEU A 901 5.63 22.63 -23.94
N ALA A 902 6.69 22.13 -23.29
CA ALA A 902 8.08 22.44 -23.63
C ALA A 902 8.83 21.18 -24.06
N TYR A 903 9.57 21.28 -25.17
CA TYR A 903 10.40 20.22 -25.73
C TYR A 903 11.81 20.76 -25.90
N ARG A 904 12.73 20.33 -25.04
CA ARG A 904 14.08 20.89 -24.96
C ARG A 904 15.01 20.29 -25.99
N ASP A 905 16.08 21.03 -26.31
CA ASP A 905 17.18 20.66 -27.20
C ASP A 905 16.70 19.93 -28.47
N ALA A 906 15.75 20.55 -29.18
CA ALA A 906 15.20 20.05 -30.43
C ALA A 906 16.04 20.52 -31.62
N ARG A 907 16.55 19.59 -32.40
CA ARG A 907 17.32 19.88 -33.61
C ARG A 907 16.40 20.07 -34.80
N LEU A 908 16.27 21.32 -35.26
CA LEU A 908 15.46 21.71 -36.41
C LEU A 908 16.31 21.74 -37.68
N THR A 909 15.84 21.12 -38.76
CA THR A 909 16.53 21.11 -40.07
C THR A 909 15.70 21.79 -41.15
N ASN A 910 15.72 23.13 -41.18
CA ASN A 910 14.86 23.97 -42.01
C ASN A 910 13.37 23.67 -41.77
N ALA A 911 12.94 23.62 -40.50
CA ALA A 911 11.52 23.49 -40.19
C ALA A 911 10.77 24.71 -40.75
N GLN A 912 9.76 24.47 -41.59
CA GLN A 912 8.89 25.50 -42.19
C GLN A 912 7.41 25.13 -42.11
N ARG A 913 7.06 23.99 -41.52
CA ARG A 913 5.68 23.56 -41.35
C ARG A 913 5.51 22.83 -40.03
N VAL A 914 4.36 23.01 -39.40
CA VAL A 914 3.90 22.19 -38.27
C VAL A 914 2.69 21.37 -38.68
N ALA A 915 2.61 20.14 -38.21
CA ALA A 915 1.40 19.34 -38.20
C ALA A 915 1.08 18.94 -36.75
N VAL A 916 -0.13 19.25 -36.28
CA VAL A 916 -0.60 18.95 -34.93
C VAL A 916 -1.86 18.10 -35.02
N THR A 917 -1.88 16.98 -34.33
CA THR A 917 -3.08 16.15 -34.15
C THR A 917 -3.69 16.48 -32.81
N ALA A 918 -4.84 17.14 -32.82
CA ALA A 918 -5.50 17.63 -31.62
C ALA A 918 -7.02 17.50 -31.68
N SER A 919 -7.66 17.57 -30.52
CA SER A 919 -9.09 17.80 -30.35
C SER A 919 -9.28 19.08 -29.53
N SER A 920 -10.33 19.83 -29.82
CA SER A 920 -10.70 21.01 -29.05
C SER A 920 -12.20 21.28 -29.26
N PRO A 921 -13.07 21.07 -28.26
CA PRO A 921 -14.50 21.26 -28.44
C PRO A 921 -14.91 22.69 -28.82
N THR A 922 -14.15 23.69 -28.39
CA THR A 922 -14.42 25.10 -28.65
C THR A 922 -13.59 25.67 -29.80
N GLY A 923 -12.65 24.90 -30.34
CA GLY A 923 -11.53 25.41 -31.10
C GLY A 923 -10.49 26.10 -30.20
N ALA A 924 -9.26 26.18 -30.68
CA ALA A 924 -8.14 26.80 -29.97
C ALA A 924 -7.08 27.28 -30.95
N ARG A 925 -6.20 28.18 -30.50
CA ARG A 925 -5.01 28.58 -31.24
C ARG A 925 -3.76 28.13 -30.50
N LEU A 926 -2.88 27.45 -31.23
CA LEU A 926 -1.57 27.04 -30.77
C LEU A 926 -0.50 27.92 -31.39
N THR A 927 0.36 28.51 -30.57
CA THR A 927 1.55 29.25 -31.02
C THR A 927 2.79 28.39 -30.83
N VAL A 928 3.58 28.22 -31.90
CA VAL A 928 4.89 27.55 -31.83
C VAL A 928 5.97 28.61 -31.59
N ARG A 929 6.69 28.50 -30.47
CA ARG A 929 7.75 29.43 -30.07
C ARG A 929 9.08 28.73 -29.87
N LEU A 930 10.17 29.47 -30.06
CA LEU A 930 11.53 29.03 -29.76
C LEU A 930 12.06 29.71 -28.49
N ASP A 931 12.78 28.93 -27.69
CA ASP A 931 13.68 29.30 -26.60
C ASP A 931 13.04 29.98 -25.37
N ASP A 932 11.86 30.58 -25.51
CA ASP A 932 11.07 31.11 -24.39
C ASP A 932 9.55 31.04 -24.69
N PRO A 933 8.69 30.66 -23.71
CA PRO A 933 7.26 30.50 -23.94
C PRO A 933 6.47 31.83 -24.05
N VAL A 934 7.04 32.96 -23.63
CA VAL A 934 6.38 34.28 -23.60
C VAL A 934 6.99 35.21 -24.65
N ASP A 935 8.30 35.43 -24.56
CA ASP A 935 9.05 36.40 -25.36
C ASP A 935 9.83 35.74 -26.52
N GLY A 936 9.83 34.40 -26.55
CA GLY A 936 10.55 33.63 -27.55
C GLY A 936 10.02 33.85 -28.96
N ARG A 937 10.91 33.69 -29.96
CA ARG A 937 10.60 33.92 -31.38
C ARG A 937 9.43 33.03 -31.80
N VAL A 938 8.33 33.66 -32.23
CA VAL A 938 7.18 32.97 -32.81
C VAL A 938 7.56 32.44 -34.19
N LEU A 939 7.41 31.13 -34.40
CA LEU A 939 7.55 30.52 -35.71
C LEU A 939 6.25 30.55 -36.49
N GLY A 940 5.12 30.36 -35.82
CA GLY A 940 3.83 30.39 -36.47
C GLY A 940 2.72 30.03 -35.51
N VAL A 941 1.51 30.13 -36.04
CA VAL A 941 0.26 29.97 -35.32
C VAL A 941 -0.57 28.92 -36.05
N VAL A 942 -1.15 27.98 -35.30
CA VAL A 942 -2.02 26.93 -35.79
C VAL A 942 -3.42 27.15 -35.23
N ASP A 943 -4.40 27.39 -36.09
CA ASP A 943 -5.81 27.44 -35.69
C ASP A 943 -6.38 26.01 -35.67
N LEU A 944 -6.71 25.52 -34.48
CA LEU A 944 -7.33 24.21 -34.25
C LEU A 944 -8.85 24.38 -34.34
N PRO A 945 -9.53 23.73 -35.31
CA PRO A 945 -10.97 23.84 -35.46
C PRO A 945 -11.69 23.11 -34.31
N ALA A 946 -12.93 23.52 -34.06
CA ALA A 946 -13.81 22.82 -33.13
C ALA A 946 -14.01 21.34 -33.54
N THR A 947 -13.94 20.44 -32.57
CA THR A 947 -14.19 19.00 -32.73
C THR A 947 -15.43 18.57 -31.94
N ALA A 948 -16.02 17.44 -32.30
CA ALA A 948 -17.27 16.98 -31.69
C ALA A 948 -17.11 16.64 -30.20
N ASP A 949 -15.98 16.02 -29.85
CA ASP A 949 -15.62 15.64 -28.48
C ASP A 949 -14.10 15.57 -28.31
N LYS A 950 -13.66 15.09 -27.13
CA LYS A 950 -12.24 14.92 -26.77
C LYS A 950 -11.52 13.76 -27.48
N TYR A 951 -12.25 12.80 -28.08
CA TYR A 951 -11.69 11.65 -28.80
C TYR A 951 -11.69 11.86 -30.32
N THR A 952 -12.32 12.93 -30.80
CA THR A 952 -12.35 13.32 -32.21
C THR A 952 -11.11 14.13 -32.55
N PHE A 953 -10.00 13.45 -32.81
CA PHE A 953 -8.75 14.10 -33.21
C PHE A 953 -8.75 14.50 -34.70
N ARG A 954 -8.22 15.68 -35.00
CA ARG A 954 -7.93 16.15 -36.36
C ARG A 954 -6.47 16.56 -36.48
N THR A 955 -5.85 16.22 -37.61
CA THR A 955 -4.51 16.72 -37.93
C THR A 955 -4.65 18.02 -38.71
N VAL A 956 -4.13 19.11 -38.15
CA VAL A 956 -4.09 20.45 -38.76
C VAL A 956 -2.64 20.79 -39.07
N SER A 957 -2.40 21.47 -40.20
CA SER A 957 -1.07 21.94 -40.56
C SER A 957 -1.05 23.43 -40.82
N ALA A 958 0.03 24.10 -40.44
CA ALA A 958 0.27 25.52 -40.71
C ALA A 958 1.72 25.75 -41.13
N ASP A 959 1.95 26.82 -41.89
CA ASP A 959 3.29 27.25 -42.27
C ASP A 959 3.98 27.95 -41.09
N LEU A 960 5.28 27.78 -41.01
CA LEU A 960 6.16 28.37 -40.01
C LEU A 960 7.23 29.23 -40.70
N ALA A 961 7.64 30.29 -40.03
CA ALA A 961 8.90 30.96 -40.32
C ALA A 961 10.04 29.94 -40.21
N ARG A 962 10.95 29.95 -41.20
CA ARG A 962 12.07 29.01 -41.26
C ARG A 962 12.90 29.03 -39.96
N ALA A 963 13.13 27.85 -39.41
CA ALA A 963 13.99 27.63 -38.25
C ALA A 963 14.97 26.47 -38.48
N SER A 964 16.21 26.66 -38.03
CA SER A 964 17.29 25.68 -38.12
C SER A 964 18.22 25.84 -36.92
N GLY A 965 18.81 24.76 -36.46
CA GLY A 965 19.66 24.74 -35.26
C GLY A 965 19.00 23.96 -34.12
N THR A 966 19.61 24.01 -32.94
CA THR A 966 19.09 23.37 -31.72
C THR A 966 18.40 24.43 -30.87
N HIS A 967 17.13 24.20 -30.55
CA HIS A 967 16.28 25.15 -29.82
C HIS A 967 15.38 24.42 -28.82
N ASP A 968 14.95 25.13 -27.79
CA ASP A 968 13.79 24.69 -27.01
C ASP A 968 12.52 25.08 -27.77
N VAL A 969 11.59 24.14 -27.95
CA VAL A 969 10.34 24.37 -28.67
C VAL A 969 9.19 24.38 -27.68
N PHE A 970 8.40 25.45 -27.71
CA PHE A 970 7.20 25.61 -26.89
C PHE A 970 5.94 25.58 -27.76
N LEU A 971 4.94 24.84 -27.31
CA LEU A 971 3.57 24.90 -27.82
C LEU A 971 2.72 25.63 -26.76
N VAL A 972 2.20 26.80 -27.11
CA VAL A 972 1.44 27.67 -26.18
C VAL A 972 0.01 27.84 -26.68
N PHE A 973 -0.96 27.67 -25.80
CA PHE A 973 -2.38 27.59 -26.15
C PHE A 973 -3.16 28.78 -25.59
N ASP A 974 -4.01 29.40 -26.39
CA ASP A 974 -4.89 30.49 -25.91
C ASP A 974 -6.21 29.99 -25.29
N ALA A 975 -6.62 28.78 -25.66
CA ALA A 975 -7.84 28.12 -25.22
C ALA A 975 -7.59 26.61 -25.00
N PRO A 976 -8.49 25.89 -24.29
CA PRO A 976 -8.29 24.48 -24.00
C PRO A 976 -8.22 23.59 -25.25
N ALA A 977 -7.26 22.66 -25.26
CA ALA A 977 -7.12 21.68 -26.32
C ALA A 977 -6.47 20.39 -25.79
N VAL A 978 -6.76 19.26 -26.43
CA VAL A 978 -6.09 17.98 -26.19
C VAL A 978 -5.21 17.66 -27.38
N VAL A 979 -3.91 17.53 -27.16
CA VAL A 979 -2.95 17.20 -28.24
C VAL A 979 -2.45 15.78 -28.05
N SER A 980 -2.55 14.96 -29.10
CA SER A 980 -1.98 13.60 -29.10
C SER A 980 -0.56 13.62 -29.64
N THR A 981 -0.36 14.18 -30.82
CA THR A 981 0.94 14.21 -31.51
C THR A 981 1.17 15.51 -32.26
N PHE A 982 2.44 15.84 -32.51
CA PHE A 982 2.83 16.90 -33.43
C PHE A 982 4.15 16.59 -34.13
N ARG A 983 4.46 17.32 -35.20
CA ARG A 983 5.77 17.30 -35.87
C ARG A 983 6.06 18.62 -36.59
N LEU A 984 7.35 18.95 -36.75
CA LEU A 984 7.88 20.12 -37.44
C LEU A 984 8.66 19.69 -38.69
N THR A 985 8.09 19.86 -39.87
CA THR A 985 8.69 19.43 -41.15
C THR A 985 9.23 20.60 -41.96
N ARG A 986 9.96 20.28 -43.04
CA ARG A 986 10.34 21.25 -44.07
C ARG A 986 9.14 21.75 -44.85
#